data_AF-A0A668AW46-F1
#
_entry.id   AF-A0A668AW46-F1
#
_cell.length_a   1.000
_cell.length_b   1.000
_cell.length_c   1.000
_cell.angle_alpha   90.00
_cell.angle_beta   90.00
_cell.angle_gamma   90.00
#
_symmetry.space_group_name_H-M   'P 1'
#
loop_
_entity.id
_entity.type
_entity.pdbx_description
1 polymer ?
#
loop_
_entity_poly.entity_id
_entity_poly.type
_entity_poly.pdbx_seq_one_letter_code
_entity_poly.pdbx_strand_id
1 'polypeptide(L)'
;MPQTNKSRNAPASNSSGSAQAEDVDPVAREESLAAGHGGGEDNVGDGDIIKSPSDPKQYRYIELDNGLRALLISDYSGPAASEDEDSDGEDDDEGEEEEEEEEDDDSGGGTEDESEEDEDEKHSGFEDDEENEGKKKKGNAEKQSAAALCVGVGSFSDPGDLPGLAHFLEHMVFMGSEKYPSENGFDAFLKKHGGSDNASTDCERTIFQFDIQRKRFKEALDRWAQFFICPLMIRDAIDREVEAVDSEYQLAKPSDSHRKEMLFGSLAKPGHPMGKFCWGNAQTLKEEPRKKKINVYKRLRGFWKRHYSAHYMTLAVQSKEKLDTLEEWVTEIFSKVPNNCVVVYLPFCFCLSPCLTPICLFIVIPVRKVHALTITWALPPQEKHYRVKPLHYISWLIGHEGTGSILSVLRKKCWALALFGGNSETGFDQNTTYSIFSVSITLTDEGFQNFYQITNLFFCLYPSRIYEEIQKIEANEFHYQEQTDPIEYVEDICENMQLFPKEDFLTGDQLMFEFNPEVISAALSLLTPEKANLMLLSPEHEGQCPLREKWFGTQYSVEEIQQEWRERWTGNLEPNNDLHLPAENKFIATDFTLRPSDCPDAEFPVRIANSDRGCLWYKKDNKFKIPKAYVRFHLISPVIQQSARNVVLFDLLVNILGHNLAEPAYEADVAQLEYKLVAGEHGLVIKVKGFNHKLPLLLHLIIDYLADFSASPDVFSMFSEQLKKTYFNILIKPEKLGKDVRLLILEHSRWSMVEKYQALTEGLTVDELMEFSRTFKAQLYAEGLVQGNFTSAESEQFLQYVTDKLQFSKLPAEVPVMFRVVELPLKHHICKVKSLNKGDANSEVTVYYQVNNAHGGALL
;
A
#
# COMPACT_ATOMS: atom_id res chain seq x y z
N MET A 1 -35.28 12.08 -59.99
CA MET A 1 -35.74 12.69 -61.26
C MET A 1 -35.09 14.07 -61.42
N PRO A 2 -34.83 14.55 -62.66
CA PRO A 2 -33.45 14.84 -63.09
C PRO A 2 -33.22 16.24 -63.72
N GLN A 3 -31.95 16.48 -64.11
CA GLN A 3 -31.43 17.48 -65.09
C GLN A 3 -31.46 18.96 -64.66
N THR A 4 -30.56 19.88 -65.05
CA THR A 4 -29.86 20.23 -66.32
C THR A 4 -28.77 21.29 -65.96
N ASN A 5 -27.56 21.43 -66.52
CA ASN A 5 -26.98 21.50 -67.89
C ASN A 5 -26.51 22.93 -68.27
N LYS A 6 -25.45 23.02 -69.13
CA LYS A 6 -24.87 24.16 -69.90
C LYS A 6 -23.67 24.91 -69.26
N SER A 7 -22.43 24.96 -69.79
CA SER A 7 -21.80 25.14 -71.13
C SER A 7 -21.37 26.60 -71.43
N ARG A 8 -20.05 26.85 -71.60
CA ARG A 8 -19.37 27.39 -72.82
C ARG A 8 -18.09 28.22 -72.58
N ASN A 9 -17.11 27.94 -73.45
CA ASN A 9 -16.11 28.81 -74.10
C ASN A 9 -14.83 29.28 -73.37
N ALA A 10 -13.70 28.93 -73.98
CA ALA A 10 -12.39 29.59 -73.93
C ALA A 10 -12.23 30.54 -75.15
N PRO A 11 -11.24 31.45 -75.24
CA PRO A 11 -9.81 31.09 -75.36
C PRO A 11 -8.78 31.98 -74.62
N ALA A 12 -7.53 31.47 -74.67
CA ALA A 12 -6.24 31.85 -74.12
C ALA A 12 -5.76 33.33 -74.08
N SER A 13 -4.98 33.66 -73.04
CA SER A 13 -3.61 34.20 -73.17
C SER A 13 -2.80 34.19 -71.84
N ASN A 14 -1.65 33.51 -71.87
CA ASN A 14 -0.36 33.69 -71.15
C ASN A 14 -0.24 34.00 -69.63
N SER A 15 0.44 33.05 -68.95
CA SER A 15 1.73 33.18 -68.24
C SER A 15 1.80 32.89 -66.71
N SER A 16 2.71 31.95 -66.42
CA SER A 16 3.54 31.70 -65.21
C SER A 16 2.97 31.10 -63.91
N GLY A 17 3.52 29.93 -63.54
CA GLY A 17 3.66 29.37 -62.17
C GLY A 17 2.83 28.10 -61.90
N SER A 18 3.28 26.87 -62.18
CA SER A 18 4.01 25.91 -61.29
C SER A 18 3.31 25.64 -59.93
N ALA A 19 3.02 24.44 -59.45
CA ALA A 19 3.36 23.04 -59.78
C ALA A 19 2.30 22.12 -59.09
N GLN A 20 1.77 21.07 -59.75
CA GLN A 20 1.95 19.61 -59.49
C GLN A 20 1.88 19.17 -58.01
N ALA A 21 1.10 18.15 -57.61
CA ALA A 21 1.04 16.81 -58.22
C ALA A 21 -0.33 16.09 -58.04
N GLU A 22 -0.50 15.08 -58.89
CA GLU A 22 -1.67 14.21 -59.11
C GLU A 22 -1.65 12.97 -58.21
N ASP A 23 -2.83 12.43 -57.89
CA ASP A 23 -3.02 11.00 -57.63
C ASP A 23 -4.28 10.54 -58.35
N VAL A 24 -4.16 9.43 -59.09
CA VAL A 24 -5.20 8.79 -59.90
C VAL A 24 -5.28 7.33 -59.49
N ASP A 25 -6.41 6.95 -58.90
CA ASP A 25 -6.93 5.59 -58.90
C ASP A 25 -7.91 5.44 -60.08
N PRO A 26 -8.11 4.22 -60.64
CA PRO A 26 -9.39 3.58 -60.32
C PRO A 26 -9.47 2.03 -60.34
N VAL A 27 -10.27 1.53 -59.40
CA VAL A 27 -11.40 0.59 -59.57
C VAL A 27 -11.14 -0.91 -59.65
N ALA A 28 -11.40 -1.54 -58.50
CA ALA A 28 -12.27 -2.69 -58.20
C ALA A 28 -12.75 -3.64 -59.33
N ARG A 29 -12.67 -4.95 -59.02
CA ARG A 29 -13.74 -5.92 -59.29
C ARG A 29 -13.70 -7.09 -58.29
N GLU A 30 -14.88 -7.36 -57.74
CA GLU A 30 -15.26 -8.43 -56.82
C GLU A 30 -15.05 -9.83 -57.42
N GLU A 31 -14.65 -10.79 -56.58
CA GLU A 31 -15.13 -12.17 -56.66
C GLU A 31 -15.32 -12.72 -55.24
N SER A 32 -16.58 -13.07 -54.95
CA SER A 32 -17.07 -13.70 -53.73
C SER A 32 -16.76 -15.20 -53.71
N LEU A 33 -16.13 -15.69 -52.63
CA LEU A 33 -16.22 -17.10 -52.23
C LEU A 33 -16.50 -17.17 -50.72
N ALA A 34 -17.63 -17.80 -50.41
CA ALA A 34 -18.15 -17.99 -49.07
C ALA A 34 -17.52 -19.21 -48.36
N ALA A 35 -17.40 -19.06 -47.05
CA ALA A 35 -17.49 -20.08 -45.99
C ALA A 35 -16.53 -21.28 -46.07
N GLY A 36 -15.46 -21.18 -45.26
CA GLY A 36 -14.81 -22.31 -44.62
C GLY A 36 -14.63 -22.01 -43.13
N HIS A 37 -15.43 -22.63 -42.28
CA HIS A 37 -15.15 -22.74 -40.84
C HIS A 37 -13.84 -23.52 -40.67
N GLY A 38 -12.85 -22.91 -40.01
CA GLY A 38 -11.62 -23.55 -39.56
C GLY A 38 -10.98 -22.68 -38.48
N GLY A 39 -11.07 -23.14 -37.24
CA GLY A 39 -10.65 -22.41 -36.04
C GLY A 39 -9.15 -22.15 -35.97
N GLY A 40 -8.82 -21.13 -35.18
CA GLY A 40 -7.46 -20.80 -34.78
C GLY A 40 -7.20 -19.30 -34.71
N GLU A 41 -7.89 -18.56 -33.84
CA GLU A 41 -7.38 -17.30 -33.23
C GLU A 41 -8.28 -16.84 -32.04
N ASP A 42 -8.78 -17.77 -31.21
CA ASP A 42 -9.86 -17.50 -30.22
C ASP A 42 -9.38 -16.89 -28.87
N ASN A 43 -8.30 -16.09 -28.86
CA ASN A 43 -7.83 -15.40 -27.65
C ASN A 43 -6.88 -14.21 -27.95
N VAL A 44 -7.13 -13.46 -29.03
CA VAL A 44 -6.32 -12.28 -29.37
C VAL A 44 -6.78 -11.10 -28.51
N GLY A 45 -5.83 -10.50 -27.77
CA GLY A 45 -6.04 -9.28 -26.99
C GLY A 45 -5.88 -8.00 -27.82
N ASP A 46 -6.27 -6.88 -27.25
CA ASP A 46 -6.14 -5.55 -27.83
C ASP A 46 -4.67 -5.11 -27.87
N GLY A 47 -4.14 -4.87 -29.07
CA GLY A 47 -2.75 -4.42 -29.25
C GLY A 47 -2.49 -2.97 -28.80
N ASP A 48 -3.53 -2.18 -28.57
CA ASP A 48 -3.43 -0.78 -28.13
C ASP A 48 -3.18 -0.65 -26.62
N ILE A 49 -3.34 -1.73 -25.86
CA ILE A 49 -3.09 -1.75 -24.41
C ILE A 49 -1.60 -2.04 -24.19
N ILE A 50 -0.87 -1.05 -23.69
CA ILE A 50 0.56 -1.17 -23.42
C ILE A 50 0.76 -1.95 -22.13
N LYS A 51 1.39 -3.13 -22.21
CA LYS A 51 1.71 -3.98 -21.07
C LYS A 51 3.21 -4.22 -20.94
N SER A 52 3.63 -4.70 -19.77
CA SER A 52 5.01 -5.12 -19.55
C SER A 52 5.40 -6.26 -20.50
N PRO A 53 6.62 -6.24 -21.08
CA PRO A 53 7.11 -7.36 -21.90
C PRO A 53 7.24 -8.68 -21.12
N SER A 54 7.35 -8.61 -19.80
CA SER A 54 7.39 -9.78 -18.92
C SER A 54 5.99 -10.31 -18.58
N ASP A 55 4.92 -9.58 -18.95
CA ASP A 55 3.55 -9.95 -18.62
C ASP A 55 2.94 -10.93 -19.67
N PRO A 56 2.67 -12.19 -19.27
CA PRO A 56 2.11 -13.18 -20.18
C PRO A 56 0.61 -12.98 -20.45
N LYS A 57 -0.09 -12.15 -19.63
CA LYS A 57 -1.54 -12.01 -19.64
C LYS A 57 -2.04 -11.33 -20.93
N GLN A 58 -3.27 -11.63 -21.34
CA GLN A 58 -3.91 -10.99 -22.49
C GLN A 58 -5.02 -10.06 -22.01
N TYR A 59 -5.21 -8.94 -22.72
CA TYR A 59 -6.12 -7.87 -22.31
C TYR A 59 -7.11 -7.58 -23.42
N ARG A 60 -8.37 -7.30 -23.09
CA ARG A 60 -9.38 -6.80 -24.05
C ARG A 60 -10.23 -5.74 -23.39
N TYR A 61 -10.35 -4.58 -24.02
CA TYR A 61 -11.25 -3.52 -23.57
C TYR A 61 -12.58 -3.62 -24.31
N ILE A 62 -13.68 -3.58 -23.56
CA ILE A 62 -15.04 -3.54 -24.11
C ILE A 62 -15.83 -2.39 -23.49
N GLU A 63 -16.76 -1.84 -24.27
CA GLU A 63 -17.77 -0.90 -23.78
C GLU A 63 -19.15 -1.51 -24.06
N LEU A 64 -19.92 -1.76 -23.01
CA LEU A 64 -21.25 -2.35 -23.12
C LEU A 64 -22.27 -1.33 -23.63
N ASP A 65 -23.39 -1.80 -24.19
CA ASP A 65 -24.47 -0.94 -24.70
C ASP A 65 -25.05 0.03 -23.65
N ASN A 66 -24.93 -0.31 -22.37
CA ASN A 66 -25.36 0.53 -21.25
C ASN A 66 -24.30 1.57 -20.82
N GLY A 67 -23.14 1.64 -21.49
CA GLY A 67 -22.05 2.58 -21.23
C GLY A 67 -21.06 2.15 -20.15
N LEU A 68 -21.19 0.94 -19.59
CA LEU A 68 -20.20 0.39 -18.68
C LEU A 68 -18.93 0.01 -19.46
N ARG A 69 -17.78 0.46 -18.96
CA ARG A 69 -16.47 0.19 -19.56
C ARG A 69 -15.81 -0.96 -18.81
N ALA A 70 -15.29 -1.96 -19.51
CA ALA A 70 -14.66 -3.10 -18.87
C ALA A 70 -13.32 -3.48 -19.49
N LEU A 71 -12.37 -3.91 -18.65
CA LEU A 71 -11.13 -4.54 -19.05
C LEU A 71 -11.13 -6.01 -18.65
N LEU A 72 -10.99 -6.89 -19.64
CA LEU A 72 -10.92 -8.33 -19.46
C LEU A 72 -9.46 -8.77 -19.48
N ILE A 73 -9.06 -9.57 -18.49
CA ILE A 73 -7.69 -10.00 -18.27
C ILE A 73 -7.67 -11.53 -18.26
N SER A 74 -7.01 -12.12 -19.25
CA SER A 74 -6.92 -13.57 -19.42
C SER A 74 -5.53 -14.08 -19.07
N ASP A 75 -5.47 -14.93 -18.05
CA ASP A 75 -4.30 -15.69 -17.61
C ASP A 75 -4.20 -17.06 -18.31
N TYR A 76 -4.93 -17.26 -19.42
CA TYR A 76 -5.03 -18.55 -20.09
C TYR A 76 -3.70 -18.99 -20.71
N SER A 77 -3.10 -20.07 -20.20
CA SER A 77 -1.80 -20.59 -20.66
C SER A 77 -1.88 -21.73 -21.69
N GLY A 78 -3.04 -21.98 -22.29
CA GLY A 78 -3.23 -23.11 -23.22
C GLY A 78 -3.14 -24.49 -22.56
N PRO A 79 -3.45 -25.58 -23.29
CA PRO A 79 -3.47 -26.96 -22.75
C PRO A 79 -2.07 -27.60 -22.61
N ALA A 80 -1.01 -26.81 -22.44
CA ALA A 80 0.39 -27.31 -22.40
C ALA A 80 1.13 -27.08 -21.07
N ALA A 81 0.46 -26.51 -20.05
CA ALA A 81 0.91 -26.62 -18.68
C ALA A 81 0.20 -27.84 -18.07
N SER A 82 0.95 -28.74 -17.44
CA SER A 82 0.53 -30.04 -16.93
C SER A 82 -0.94 -30.09 -16.51
N GLU A 83 -1.71 -30.95 -17.18
CA GLU A 83 -2.78 -31.70 -16.55
C GLU A 83 -2.13 -32.52 -15.42
N ASP A 84 -1.85 -31.88 -14.29
CA ASP A 84 -1.86 -32.58 -13.03
C ASP A 84 -3.33 -32.96 -12.84
N GLU A 85 -3.62 -34.22 -13.16
CA GLU A 85 -4.95 -34.82 -13.15
C GLU A 85 -5.74 -34.33 -11.93
N ASP A 86 -6.78 -33.52 -12.18
CA ASP A 86 -7.92 -33.31 -11.31
C ASP A 86 -8.55 -34.69 -11.02
N SER A 87 -7.99 -35.41 -10.05
CA SER A 87 -8.54 -36.62 -9.45
C SER A 87 -8.88 -36.32 -7.99
N ASP A 88 -9.80 -35.39 -7.79
CA ASP A 88 -10.59 -35.41 -6.55
C ASP A 88 -11.73 -36.41 -6.79
N GLY A 89 -11.59 -37.57 -6.15
CA GLY A 89 -12.64 -38.57 -6.10
C GLY A 89 -13.89 -37.97 -5.48
N GLU A 90 -15.03 -38.29 -6.11
CA GLU A 90 -16.36 -38.16 -5.51
C GLU A 90 -16.40 -39.00 -4.23
N ASP A 91 -16.09 -38.39 -3.08
CA ASP A 91 -16.56 -38.89 -1.78
C ASP A 91 -17.97 -38.31 -1.57
N ASP A 92 -18.94 -38.93 -2.22
CA ASP A 92 -20.34 -38.95 -1.76
C ASP A 92 -20.38 -39.73 -0.44
N ASP A 93 -20.15 -39.06 0.69
CA ASP A 93 -20.62 -39.56 1.98
C ASP A 93 -21.89 -38.78 2.36
N GLU A 94 -23.02 -39.32 1.91
CA GLU A 94 -24.35 -38.98 2.42
C GLU A 94 -24.43 -39.42 3.90
N GLY A 95 -23.89 -38.60 4.79
CA GLY A 95 -24.13 -38.63 6.22
C GLY A 95 -25.06 -37.48 6.60
N GLU A 96 -26.36 -37.76 6.72
CA GLU A 96 -27.33 -36.86 7.36
C GLU A 96 -26.92 -36.66 8.83
N GLU A 97 -26.22 -35.56 9.14
CA GLU A 97 -26.21 -34.98 10.47
C GLU A 97 -26.89 -33.60 10.41
N GLU A 98 -28.10 -33.56 10.97
CA GLU A 98 -28.83 -32.33 11.29
C GLU A 98 -28.00 -31.55 12.33
N GLU A 99 -27.15 -30.63 11.89
CA GLU A 99 -26.60 -29.59 12.75
C GLU A 99 -27.49 -28.35 12.66
N GLU A 100 -28.07 -28.01 13.81
CA GLU A 100 -28.88 -26.81 14.01
C GLU A 100 -28.03 -25.56 13.74
N GLU A 101 -28.52 -24.70 12.86
CA GLU A 101 -27.97 -23.39 12.55
C GLU A 101 -27.88 -22.53 13.83
N GLU A 102 -26.67 -22.27 14.32
CA GLU A 102 -26.40 -21.09 15.13
C GLU A 102 -25.82 -20.01 14.22
N GLU A 103 -26.52 -18.87 14.18
CA GLU A 103 -26.15 -17.64 13.47
C GLU A 103 -24.85 -17.07 14.07
N ASP A 104 -23.71 -17.47 13.52
CA ASP A 104 -22.45 -16.74 13.69
C ASP A 104 -22.51 -15.46 12.85
N ASP A 105 -23.05 -14.41 13.47
CA ASP A 105 -23.09 -13.03 12.97
C ASP A 105 -21.68 -12.41 13.12
N ASP A 106 -20.70 -12.93 12.35
CA ASP A 106 -19.36 -12.34 12.18
C ASP A 106 -19.27 -11.70 10.78
N SER A 107 -20.15 -10.72 10.57
CA SER A 107 -20.18 -9.77 9.48
C SER A 107 -19.98 -8.39 10.09
N GLY A 108 -18.73 -8.02 10.33
CA GLY A 108 -18.44 -6.76 11.03
C GLY A 108 -16.97 -6.64 11.39
N GLY A 109 -16.13 -6.85 10.39
CA GLY A 109 -14.71 -6.61 10.49
C GLY A 109 -14.21 -6.42 9.08
N GLY A 110 -14.50 -5.26 8.50
CA GLY A 110 -13.67 -4.76 7.43
C GLY A 110 -12.23 -4.86 7.94
N THR A 111 -11.46 -5.80 7.40
CA THR A 111 -10.03 -5.61 7.35
C THR A 111 -9.87 -4.41 6.45
N GLU A 112 -9.93 -3.22 7.06
CA GLU A 112 -9.29 -2.04 6.50
C GLU A 112 -7.91 -2.53 6.09
N ASP A 113 -7.62 -2.39 4.80
CA ASP A 113 -6.25 -2.27 4.39
C ASP A 113 -5.66 -1.14 5.24
N GLU A 114 -4.93 -1.49 6.29
CA GLU A 114 -3.85 -0.65 6.82
C GLU A 114 -2.71 -0.57 5.77
N SER A 115 -3.07 -0.41 4.48
CA SER A 115 -2.16 0.00 3.42
C SER A 115 -1.84 1.49 3.53
N GLU A 116 -2.58 2.25 4.34
CA GLU A 116 -1.96 3.33 5.11
C GLU A 116 -1.13 2.72 6.24
N GLU A 117 -0.02 2.09 5.86
CA GLU A 117 1.10 1.85 6.76
C GLU A 117 1.39 3.21 7.41
N ASP A 118 1.01 3.38 8.68
CA ASP A 118 1.36 4.55 9.50
C ASP A 118 2.85 4.84 9.21
N GLU A 119 3.16 5.85 8.38
CA GLU A 119 4.50 6.01 7.79
C GLU A 119 5.59 6.18 8.86
N ASP A 120 5.18 6.52 10.08
CA ASP A 120 6.03 6.58 11.28
C ASP A 120 6.46 5.19 11.82
N GLU A 121 5.77 4.09 11.49
CA GLU A 121 6.08 2.73 11.96
C GLU A 121 7.21 2.06 11.15
N LYS A 122 7.39 2.40 9.85
CA LYS A 122 8.44 1.83 8.96
C LYS A 122 9.88 1.99 9.47
N HIS A 123 10.12 2.96 10.36
CA HIS A 123 11.45 3.23 10.92
C HIS A 123 11.64 2.82 12.38
N SER A 124 10.59 2.33 13.05
CA SER A 124 10.78 1.60 14.30
C SER A 124 10.99 0.14 13.93
N GLY A 125 12.16 -0.45 14.22
CA GLY A 125 12.49 -1.84 13.87
C GLY A 125 11.66 -2.92 14.58
N PHE A 126 10.41 -2.61 14.93
CA PHE A 126 9.41 -3.43 15.61
C PHE A 126 8.18 -3.62 14.73
N GLU A 127 8.39 -4.08 13.50
CA GLU A 127 7.29 -4.68 12.75
C GLU A 127 7.13 -6.13 13.21
N ASP A 128 6.00 -6.42 13.87
CA ASP A 128 5.52 -7.79 14.09
C ASP A 128 5.08 -8.35 12.72
N ASP A 129 6.07 -8.79 11.92
CA ASP A 129 5.94 -9.37 10.56
C ASP A 129 5.05 -10.63 10.50
N GLU A 130 4.53 -11.14 11.62
CA GLU A 130 3.68 -12.33 11.63
C GLU A 130 2.25 -12.08 11.13
N GLU A 131 1.76 -10.83 11.11
CA GLU A 131 0.38 -10.54 10.67
C GLU A 131 0.23 -10.49 9.14
N ASN A 132 1.22 -9.98 8.40
CA ASN A 132 1.13 -9.91 6.93
C ASN A 132 1.62 -11.17 6.20
N GLU A 133 2.51 -11.98 6.79
CA GLU A 133 2.90 -13.27 6.18
C GLU A 133 1.93 -14.43 6.54
N GLY A 134 1.07 -14.26 7.56
CA GLY A 134 0.22 -15.32 8.12
C GLY A 134 -1.05 -15.68 7.33
N LYS A 135 -1.52 -14.83 6.41
CA LYS A 135 -2.71 -15.11 5.57
C LYS A 135 -2.42 -15.91 4.29
N LYS A 136 -1.19 -16.36 4.04
CA LYS A 136 -0.92 -17.29 2.92
C LYS A 136 -1.19 -18.72 3.36
N LYS A 137 -2.42 -19.20 3.08
CA LYS A 137 -2.79 -20.62 3.18
C LYS A 137 -1.68 -21.49 2.57
N LYS A 138 -1.07 -22.34 3.42
CA LYS A 138 -0.20 -23.43 3.00
C LYS A 138 -1.02 -24.43 2.18
N GLY A 139 -0.79 -24.43 0.88
CA GLY A 139 -1.37 -25.33 -0.09
C GLY A 139 -0.97 -24.80 -1.48
N ASN A 140 -0.88 -25.67 -2.48
CA ASN A 140 -0.67 -25.28 -3.86
C ASN A 140 -1.89 -24.47 -4.33
N ALA A 141 -2.00 -23.20 -3.93
CA ALA A 141 -3.18 -22.39 -4.12
C ALA A 141 -3.36 -22.15 -5.61
N GLU A 142 -4.45 -22.68 -6.16
CA GLU A 142 -4.91 -22.32 -7.50
C GLU A 142 -4.99 -20.79 -7.56
N LYS A 143 -4.33 -20.16 -8.54
CA LYS A 143 -4.52 -18.72 -8.78
C LYS A 143 -6.01 -18.42 -8.87
N GLN A 144 -6.51 -17.59 -7.97
CA GLN A 144 -7.92 -17.19 -7.93
C GLN A 144 -8.26 -16.35 -9.16
N SER A 145 -9.55 -16.30 -9.49
CA SER A 145 -10.11 -15.34 -10.41
C SER A 145 -10.67 -14.18 -9.60
N ALA A 146 -10.51 -12.96 -10.08
CA ALA A 146 -10.90 -11.76 -9.37
C ALA A 146 -11.65 -10.78 -10.27
N ALA A 147 -12.49 -9.95 -9.69
CA ALA A 147 -13.12 -8.83 -10.37
C ALA A 147 -13.25 -7.63 -9.44
N ALA A 148 -13.09 -6.44 -9.99
CA ALA A 148 -13.30 -5.18 -9.28
C ALA A 148 -14.10 -4.19 -10.13
N LEU A 149 -14.95 -3.39 -9.48
CA LEU A 149 -15.79 -2.40 -10.12
C LEU A 149 -15.68 -1.09 -9.35
N CYS A 150 -15.22 -0.06 -10.05
CA CYS A 150 -15.15 1.30 -9.54
C CYS A 150 -16.36 2.10 -10.02
N VAL A 151 -17.14 2.63 -9.08
CA VAL A 151 -18.17 3.63 -9.32
C VAL A 151 -17.53 5.00 -9.18
N GLY A 152 -17.58 5.84 -10.22
CA GLY A 152 -17.06 7.22 -10.19
C GLY A 152 -17.87 8.21 -9.33
N VAL A 153 -18.29 7.77 -8.14
CA VAL A 153 -18.99 8.56 -7.12
C VAL A 153 -18.55 8.09 -5.73
N GLY A 154 -18.09 9.02 -4.89
CA GLY A 154 -17.72 8.76 -3.50
C GLY A 154 -18.37 9.75 -2.51
N SER A 155 -17.75 9.89 -1.33
CA SER A 155 -18.26 10.67 -0.19
C SER A 155 -18.42 12.18 -0.48
N PHE A 156 -17.72 12.74 -1.46
CA PHE A 156 -17.93 14.13 -1.90
C PHE A 156 -19.34 14.35 -2.46
N SER A 157 -20.04 13.29 -2.87
CA SER A 157 -21.43 13.37 -3.33
C SER A 157 -22.45 13.27 -2.19
N ASP A 158 -22.02 13.08 -0.95
CA ASP A 158 -22.92 12.93 0.20
C ASP A 158 -23.86 14.12 0.37
N PRO A 159 -25.15 13.89 0.69
CA PRO A 159 -26.02 14.98 1.07
C PRO A 159 -25.53 15.65 2.37
N GLY A 160 -25.58 16.98 2.43
CA GLY A 160 -25.14 17.71 3.62
C GLY A 160 -25.96 17.41 4.89
N ASP A 161 -27.14 16.79 4.77
CA ASP A 161 -27.97 16.32 5.87
C ASP A 161 -27.75 14.85 6.26
N LEU A 162 -26.92 14.11 5.51
CA LEU A 162 -26.53 12.71 5.73
C LEU A 162 -25.05 12.47 5.37
N PRO A 163 -24.08 13.01 6.12
CA PRO A 163 -22.67 12.68 5.93
C PRO A 163 -22.39 11.19 6.19
N GLY A 164 -21.62 10.56 5.32
CA GLY A 164 -21.32 9.12 5.29
C GLY A 164 -22.33 8.28 4.52
N LEU A 165 -23.16 8.88 3.65
CA LEU A 165 -24.21 8.14 2.94
C LEU A 165 -23.66 7.26 1.82
N ALA A 166 -22.58 7.68 1.14
CA ALA A 166 -21.90 6.89 0.13
C ALA A 166 -21.26 5.64 0.76
N HIS A 167 -20.50 5.81 1.85
CA HIS A 167 -19.93 4.73 2.63
C HIS A 167 -21.01 3.80 3.18
N PHE A 168 -22.10 4.35 3.73
CA PHE A 168 -23.21 3.51 4.17
C PHE A 168 -23.93 2.77 3.02
N LEU A 169 -23.93 3.30 1.80
CA LEU A 169 -24.49 2.58 0.65
C LEU A 169 -23.62 1.38 0.27
N GLU A 170 -22.31 1.54 0.34
CA GLU A 170 -21.35 0.47 0.09
C GLU A 170 -21.64 -0.73 0.99
N HIS A 171 -21.80 -0.54 2.31
CA HIS A 171 -22.24 -1.61 3.22
C HIS A 171 -23.60 -2.21 2.84
N MET A 172 -24.58 -1.35 2.57
CA MET A 172 -25.95 -1.78 2.36
C MET A 172 -26.21 -2.54 1.05
N VAL A 173 -25.32 -2.49 0.06
CA VAL A 173 -25.50 -3.27 -1.18
C VAL A 173 -25.19 -4.76 -1.00
N PHE A 174 -24.42 -5.13 0.04
CA PHE A 174 -24.19 -6.53 0.43
C PHE A 174 -25.41 -7.18 1.07
N MET A 175 -26.34 -6.38 1.60
CA MET A 175 -27.53 -6.80 2.33
C MET A 175 -28.66 -7.29 1.40
N GLY A 176 -28.34 -8.30 0.58
CA GLY A 176 -29.26 -9.01 -0.31
C GLY A 176 -29.67 -8.27 -1.59
N SER A 177 -30.09 -9.05 -2.58
CA SER A 177 -30.58 -8.57 -3.88
C SER A 177 -31.87 -9.28 -4.30
N GLU A 178 -32.56 -8.77 -5.32
CA GLU A 178 -33.81 -9.40 -5.79
C GLU A 178 -33.61 -10.85 -6.26
N LYS A 179 -32.47 -11.13 -6.91
CA LYS A 179 -32.12 -12.48 -7.39
C LYS A 179 -31.54 -13.37 -6.28
N TYR A 180 -30.81 -12.79 -5.34
CA TYR A 180 -30.20 -13.47 -4.20
C TYR A 180 -30.61 -12.77 -2.90
N PRO A 181 -31.78 -13.11 -2.33
CA PRO A 181 -32.40 -12.33 -1.26
C PRO A 181 -31.83 -12.62 0.14
N SER A 182 -31.00 -13.65 0.28
CA SER A 182 -30.32 -13.94 1.54
C SER A 182 -29.46 -12.75 1.93
N GLU A 183 -29.59 -12.33 3.19
CA GLU A 183 -28.61 -11.46 3.82
C GLU A 183 -27.26 -12.17 3.83
N ASN A 184 -26.17 -11.44 3.58
CA ASN A 184 -24.78 -11.93 3.54
C ASN A 184 -24.55 -13.17 2.65
N GLY A 185 -25.47 -13.46 1.72
CA GLY A 185 -25.40 -14.68 0.89
C GLY A 185 -24.23 -14.68 -0.10
N PHE A 186 -23.66 -13.51 -0.40
CA PHE A 186 -22.46 -13.39 -1.24
C PHE A 186 -21.19 -13.70 -0.45
N ASP A 187 -20.99 -13.06 0.71
CA ASP A 187 -19.88 -13.33 1.63
C ASP A 187 -19.81 -14.82 2.02
N ALA A 188 -20.94 -15.39 2.45
CA ALA A 188 -21.03 -16.82 2.76
C ALA A 188 -20.66 -17.72 1.57
N PHE A 189 -21.03 -17.31 0.34
CA PHE A 189 -20.67 -18.03 -0.87
C PHE A 189 -19.16 -17.95 -1.17
N LEU A 190 -18.53 -16.79 -0.99
CA LEU A 190 -17.09 -16.62 -1.19
C LEU A 190 -16.29 -17.43 -0.17
N LYS A 191 -16.58 -17.26 1.13
CA LYS A 191 -15.92 -17.99 2.23
C LYS A 191 -15.98 -19.51 2.02
N LYS A 192 -17.14 -20.03 1.61
CA LYS A 192 -17.32 -21.47 1.31
C LYS A 192 -16.45 -21.98 0.16
N HIS A 193 -16.08 -21.12 -0.77
CA HIS A 193 -15.29 -21.47 -1.96
C HIS A 193 -13.89 -20.87 -1.94
N GLY A 194 -13.39 -20.53 -0.75
CA GLY A 194 -12.03 -20.02 -0.55
C GLY A 194 -11.77 -18.71 -1.30
N GLY A 195 -12.77 -17.85 -1.41
CA GLY A 195 -12.66 -16.48 -1.87
C GLY A 195 -12.86 -15.48 -0.74
N SER A 196 -12.64 -14.21 -1.06
CA SER A 196 -12.81 -13.04 -0.21
C SER A 196 -13.34 -11.86 -1.02
N ASP A 197 -13.95 -10.89 -0.35
CA ASP A 197 -14.37 -9.62 -0.90
C ASP A 197 -13.94 -8.46 -0.02
N ASN A 198 -13.88 -7.27 -0.62
CA ASN A 198 -13.72 -6.01 0.08
C ASN A 198 -14.38 -4.88 -0.71
N ALA A 199 -14.57 -3.75 -0.06
CA ALA A 199 -14.99 -2.52 -0.71
C ALA A 199 -14.41 -1.31 0.03
N SER A 200 -14.29 -0.18 -0.69
CA SER A 200 -13.79 1.06 -0.13
C SER A 200 -14.52 2.26 -0.75
N THR A 201 -14.83 3.25 0.09
CA THR A 201 -15.44 4.51 -0.35
C THR A 201 -14.50 5.69 -0.12
N ASP A 202 -13.92 6.16 -1.21
CA ASP A 202 -13.07 7.35 -1.26
C ASP A 202 -13.91 8.63 -1.50
N CYS A 203 -13.25 9.76 -1.72
CA CYS A 203 -13.86 11.07 -1.94
C CYS A 203 -14.70 11.11 -3.23
N GLU A 204 -14.16 10.64 -4.35
CA GLU A 204 -14.83 10.73 -5.65
C GLU A 204 -15.15 9.36 -6.28
N ARG A 205 -14.78 8.26 -5.62
CA ARG A 205 -14.94 6.88 -6.11
C ARG A 205 -15.39 5.94 -4.99
N THR A 206 -16.08 4.85 -5.36
CA THR A 206 -16.32 3.69 -4.49
C THR A 206 -15.92 2.45 -5.28
N ILE A 207 -15.06 1.61 -4.70
CA ILE A 207 -14.53 0.40 -5.34
C ILE A 207 -15.08 -0.81 -4.60
N PHE A 208 -15.44 -1.84 -5.35
CA PHE A 208 -15.81 -3.15 -4.83
C PHE A 208 -14.91 -4.18 -5.51
N GLN A 209 -14.43 -5.17 -4.78
CA GLN A 209 -13.67 -6.29 -5.33
C GLN A 209 -14.00 -7.61 -4.67
N PHE A 210 -13.74 -8.70 -5.40
CA PHE A 210 -13.70 -10.03 -4.83
C PHE A 210 -12.75 -10.94 -5.60
N ASP A 211 -12.30 -11.99 -4.93
CA ASP A 211 -11.64 -13.14 -5.54
C ASP A 211 -12.38 -14.45 -5.19
N ILE A 212 -12.19 -15.47 -6.02
CA ILE A 212 -12.71 -16.81 -5.78
C ILE A 212 -11.98 -17.83 -6.65
N GLN A 213 -12.06 -19.10 -6.28
CA GLN A 213 -11.68 -20.22 -7.14
C GLN A 213 -12.35 -20.14 -8.52
N ARG A 214 -11.55 -20.41 -9.57
CA ARG A 214 -11.93 -20.31 -10.98
C ARG A 214 -13.27 -21.00 -11.31
N LYS A 215 -13.47 -22.23 -10.80
CA LYS A 215 -14.66 -23.07 -11.09
C LYS A 215 -15.99 -22.40 -10.70
N ARG A 216 -15.98 -21.44 -9.75
CA ARG A 216 -17.17 -20.74 -9.24
C ARG A 216 -17.27 -19.29 -9.69
N PHE A 217 -16.33 -18.82 -10.50
CA PHE A 217 -16.18 -17.40 -10.84
C PHE A 217 -17.39 -16.80 -11.57
N LYS A 218 -17.95 -17.47 -12.58
CA LYS A 218 -19.15 -16.98 -13.30
C LYS A 218 -20.34 -16.77 -12.36
N GLU A 219 -20.51 -17.70 -11.42
CA GLU A 219 -21.59 -17.67 -10.43
C GLU A 219 -21.39 -16.53 -9.41
N ALA A 220 -20.13 -16.29 -9.00
CA ALA A 220 -19.76 -15.16 -8.15
C ALA A 220 -20.03 -13.82 -8.86
N LEU A 221 -19.59 -13.67 -10.12
CA LEU A 221 -19.86 -12.49 -10.93
C LEU A 221 -21.36 -12.17 -11.03
N ASP A 222 -22.20 -13.19 -11.24
CA ASP A 222 -23.64 -12.98 -11.34
C ASP A 222 -24.30 -12.58 -10.02
N ARG A 223 -23.84 -13.11 -8.88
CA ARG A 223 -24.27 -12.68 -7.53
C ARG A 223 -23.86 -11.24 -7.26
N TRP A 224 -22.57 -10.96 -7.44
CA TRP A 224 -21.97 -9.68 -7.15
C TRP A 224 -22.54 -8.55 -8.02
N ALA A 225 -22.78 -8.81 -9.31
CA ALA A 225 -23.41 -7.84 -10.20
C ALA A 225 -24.79 -7.36 -9.71
N GLN A 226 -25.49 -8.15 -8.89
CA GLN A 226 -26.79 -7.73 -8.37
C GLN A 226 -26.72 -6.54 -7.42
N PHE A 227 -25.57 -6.25 -6.83
CA PHE A 227 -25.32 -5.05 -6.02
C PHE A 227 -25.57 -3.78 -6.83
N PHE A 228 -25.26 -3.85 -8.14
CA PHE A 228 -25.37 -2.74 -9.09
C PHE A 228 -26.66 -2.80 -9.94
N ILE A 229 -27.36 -3.93 -9.97
CA ILE A 229 -28.58 -4.12 -10.76
C ILE A 229 -29.85 -3.86 -9.93
N CYS A 230 -30.03 -4.57 -8.81
CA CYS A 230 -31.22 -4.46 -7.97
C CYS A 230 -30.96 -4.95 -6.54
N PRO A 231 -30.16 -4.22 -5.73
CA PRO A 231 -29.96 -4.54 -4.33
C PRO A 231 -31.26 -4.29 -3.55
N LEU A 232 -31.54 -5.15 -2.57
CA LEU A 232 -32.69 -4.98 -1.68
C LEU A 232 -32.41 -3.88 -0.65
N MET A 233 -31.15 -3.81 -0.18
CA MET A 233 -30.77 -3.03 0.99
C MET A 233 -31.75 -3.34 2.12
N ILE A 234 -31.74 -4.59 2.61
CA ILE A 234 -32.77 -5.12 3.52
C ILE A 234 -33.02 -4.13 4.66
N ARG A 235 -34.29 -3.73 4.82
CA ARG A 235 -34.64 -2.62 5.71
C ARG A 235 -34.35 -2.93 7.18
N ASP A 236 -34.43 -4.19 7.56
CA ASP A 236 -34.21 -4.64 8.93
C ASP A 236 -32.70 -4.72 9.27
N ALA A 237 -31.82 -4.77 8.25
CA ALA A 237 -30.37 -4.72 8.41
C ALA A 237 -29.84 -3.30 8.65
N ILE A 238 -30.55 -2.24 8.18
CA ILE A 238 -30.11 -0.84 8.27
C ILE A 238 -29.63 -0.46 9.67
N ASP A 239 -30.38 -0.83 10.71
CA ASP A 239 -30.06 -0.42 12.07
C ASP A 239 -28.82 -1.14 12.63
N ARG A 240 -28.46 -2.33 12.11
CA ARG A 240 -27.24 -3.10 12.43
C ARG A 240 -26.05 -2.58 11.63
N GLU A 241 -26.21 -2.41 10.32
CA GLU A 241 -25.15 -1.88 9.44
C GLU A 241 -24.70 -0.47 9.83
N VAL A 242 -25.60 0.38 10.35
CA VAL A 242 -25.16 1.69 10.90
C VAL A 242 -24.28 1.54 12.15
N GLU A 243 -24.47 0.50 12.96
CA GLU A 243 -23.58 0.22 14.11
C GLU A 243 -22.23 -0.33 13.64
N ALA A 244 -22.19 -1.09 12.54
CA ALA A 244 -20.93 -1.51 11.91
C ALA A 244 -20.12 -0.29 11.45
N VAL A 245 -20.74 0.63 10.69
CA VAL A 245 -20.12 1.91 10.30
C VAL A 245 -19.70 2.76 11.51
N ASP A 246 -20.48 2.75 12.60
CA ASP A 246 -20.08 3.45 13.84
C ASP A 246 -18.84 2.80 14.47
N SER A 247 -18.76 1.47 14.46
CA SER A 247 -17.64 0.70 14.99
C SER A 247 -16.34 0.99 14.22
N GLU A 248 -16.38 0.96 12.89
CA GLU A 248 -15.25 1.37 12.03
C GLU A 248 -14.80 2.79 12.38
N TYR A 249 -15.75 3.73 12.46
CA TYR A 249 -15.44 5.09 12.87
C TYR A 249 -14.82 5.17 14.29
N GLN A 250 -15.26 4.37 15.27
CA GLN A 250 -14.64 4.35 16.60
C GLN A 250 -13.22 3.75 16.57
N LEU A 251 -12.96 2.74 15.73
CA LEU A 251 -11.64 2.15 15.53
C LEU A 251 -10.66 3.14 14.87
N ALA A 252 -11.15 3.91 13.89
CA ALA A 252 -10.36 4.94 13.21
C ALA A 252 -10.10 6.19 14.07
N LYS A 253 -10.95 6.47 15.07
CA LYS A 253 -10.92 7.66 15.93
C LYS A 253 -9.57 7.95 16.63
N PRO A 254 -8.83 6.96 17.17
CA PRO A 254 -7.49 7.17 17.72
C PRO A 254 -6.38 7.38 16.67
N SER A 255 -6.62 7.17 15.36
CA SER A 255 -5.60 7.36 14.32
C SER A 255 -5.21 8.83 14.16
N ASP A 256 -3.93 9.14 14.33
CA ASP A 256 -3.41 10.50 14.16
C ASP A 256 -3.48 10.96 12.68
N SER A 257 -3.42 10.04 11.71
CA SER A 257 -3.57 10.34 10.27
C SER A 257 -4.98 10.87 9.97
N HIS A 258 -6.02 10.10 10.29
CA HIS A 258 -7.43 10.51 10.09
C HIS A 258 -7.79 11.78 10.86
N ARG A 259 -7.22 11.95 12.06
CA ARG A 259 -7.40 13.17 12.88
C ARG A 259 -6.80 14.41 12.21
N LYS A 260 -5.65 14.27 11.56
CA LYS A 260 -4.97 15.33 10.79
C LYS A 260 -5.80 15.69 9.57
N GLU A 261 -6.26 14.71 8.81
CA GLU A 261 -7.12 14.93 7.63
C GLU A 261 -8.42 15.65 7.97
N MET A 262 -9.15 15.18 8.98
CA MET A 262 -10.40 15.84 9.38
C MET A 262 -10.19 17.24 9.95
N LEU A 263 -9.08 17.47 10.67
CA LEU A 263 -8.71 18.81 11.09
C LEU A 263 -8.43 19.70 9.88
N PHE A 264 -7.67 19.21 8.89
CA PHE A 264 -7.39 19.96 7.67
C PHE A 264 -8.66 20.22 6.84
N GLY A 265 -9.53 19.22 6.68
CA GLY A 265 -10.82 19.31 6.02
C GLY A 265 -11.75 20.34 6.69
N SER A 266 -11.70 20.46 8.02
CA SER A 266 -12.47 21.47 8.76
C SER A 266 -12.09 22.93 8.41
N LEU A 267 -10.92 23.15 7.80
CA LEU A 267 -10.45 24.46 7.33
C LEU A 267 -10.97 24.82 5.93
N ALA A 268 -11.68 23.91 5.27
CA ALA A 268 -12.23 24.13 3.94
C ALA A 268 -13.24 25.30 3.94
N LYS A 269 -13.31 26.01 2.80
CA LYS A 269 -14.31 27.04 2.56
C LYS A 269 -15.72 26.49 2.76
N PRO A 270 -16.65 27.27 3.37
CA PRO A 270 -18.04 26.84 3.48
C PRO A 270 -18.63 26.41 2.14
N GLY A 271 -19.12 25.18 2.07
CA GLY A 271 -19.71 24.58 0.87
C GLY A 271 -18.74 23.77 -0.01
N HIS A 272 -17.43 23.75 0.30
CA HIS A 272 -16.47 22.88 -0.36
C HIS A 272 -16.65 21.41 0.10
N PRO A 273 -16.58 20.41 -0.79
CA PRO A 273 -16.80 19.00 -0.43
C PRO A 273 -15.77 18.44 0.57
N MET A 274 -14.51 18.89 0.54
CA MET A 274 -13.45 18.55 1.51
C MET A 274 -13.84 18.77 2.99
N GLY A 275 -14.79 19.68 3.29
CA GLY A 275 -15.27 19.89 4.66
C GLY A 275 -16.34 18.90 5.12
N LYS A 276 -16.67 17.89 4.30
CA LYS A 276 -17.64 16.85 4.64
C LYS A 276 -17.00 15.79 5.54
N PHE A 277 -17.85 15.14 6.32
CA PHE A 277 -17.48 13.99 7.12
C PHE A 277 -17.79 12.72 6.31
N CYS A 278 -16.75 12.10 5.75
CA CYS A 278 -16.84 10.98 4.81
C CYS A 278 -17.14 9.63 5.49
N TRP A 279 -16.66 9.42 6.72
CA TRP A 279 -16.85 8.18 7.47
C TRP A 279 -18.33 7.84 7.72
N GLY A 280 -19.12 8.83 8.17
CA GLY A 280 -20.43 8.53 8.75
C GLY A 280 -20.31 7.93 10.15
N ASN A 281 -21.41 7.91 10.89
CA ASN A 281 -21.54 7.25 12.19
C ASN A 281 -23.01 7.16 12.62
N ALA A 282 -23.29 6.58 13.78
CA ALA A 282 -24.65 6.48 14.32
C ALA A 282 -25.30 7.85 14.51
N GLN A 283 -24.54 8.90 14.82
CA GLN A 283 -25.09 10.26 14.93
C GLN A 283 -25.61 10.76 13.58
N THR A 284 -24.85 10.64 12.50
CA THR A 284 -25.20 11.19 11.18
C THR A 284 -26.19 10.35 10.41
N LEU A 285 -26.17 9.02 10.60
CA LEU A 285 -26.97 8.08 9.82
C LEU A 285 -28.20 7.56 10.58
N LYS A 286 -28.25 7.65 11.92
CA LYS A 286 -29.38 7.16 12.72
C LYS A 286 -30.01 8.23 13.59
N GLU A 287 -29.27 8.88 14.49
CA GLU A 287 -29.84 9.78 15.49
C GLU A 287 -30.37 11.10 14.92
N GLU A 288 -29.53 11.86 14.23
CA GLU A 288 -29.91 13.16 13.66
C GLU A 288 -31.02 13.01 12.61
N PRO A 289 -30.97 12.02 11.69
CA PRO A 289 -32.06 11.78 10.76
C PRO A 289 -33.37 11.46 11.46
N ARG A 290 -33.35 10.63 12.52
CA ARG A 290 -34.54 10.34 13.34
C ARG A 290 -35.11 11.62 13.97
N LYS A 291 -34.26 12.48 14.54
CA LYS A 291 -34.66 13.78 15.12
C LYS A 291 -35.27 14.71 14.06
N LYS A 292 -34.69 14.75 12.86
CA LYS A 292 -35.13 15.57 11.72
C LYS A 292 -36.27 14.93 10.90
N LYS A 293 -36.72 13.72 11.26
CA LYS A 293 -37.71 12.90 10.52
C LYS A 293 -37.32 12.63 9.07
N ILE A 294 -36.03 12.49 8.80
CA ILE A 294 -35.48 12.10 7.50
C ILE A 294 -35.59 10.58 7.38
N ASN A 295 -36.17 10.11 6.27
CA ASN A 295 -36.21 8.68 5.95
C ASN A 295 -34.90 8.29 5.25
N VAL A 296 -33.95 7.78 6.02
CA VAL A 296 -32.61 7.39 5.56
C VAL A 296 -32.69 6.35 4.46
N TYR A 297 -33.47 5.28 4.65
CA TYR A 297 -33.67 4.24 3.62
C TYR A 297 -34.13 4.80 2.27
N LYS A 298 -35.09 5.73 2.27
CA LYS A 298 -35.57 6.36 1.03
C LYS A 298 -34.46 7.21 0.38
N ARG A 299 -33.62 7.87 1.18
CA ARG A 299 -32.50 8.68 0.69
C ARG A 299 -31.38 7.80 0.14
N LEU A 300 -31.07 6.70 0.81
CA LEU A 300 -30.12 5.67 0.37
C LEU A 300 -30.52 5.08 -0.99
N ARG A 301 -31.77 4.59 -1.11
CA ARG A 301 -32.33 4.11 -2.39
C ARG A 301 -32.33 5.19 -3.47
N GLY A 302 -32.55 6.44 -3.08
CA GLY A 302 -32.50 7.59 -4.00
C GLY A 302 -31.07 7.90 -4.47
N PHE A 303 -30.09 7.76 -3.59
CA PHE A 303 -28.67 7.93 -3.87
C PHE A 303 -28.19 6.84 -4.83
N TRP A 304 -28.45 5.57 -4.51
CA TRP A 304 -28.14 4.43 -5.39
C TRP A 304 -28.73 4.62 -6.80
N LYS A 305 -30.05 4.90 -6.93
CA LYS A 305 -30.68 5.13 -8.25
C LYS A 305 -30.08 6.27 -9.06
N ARG A 306 -29.50 7.27 -8.37
CA ARG A 306 -28.93 8.45 -9.01
C ARG A 306 -27.47 8.23 -9.42
N HIS A 307 -26.71 7.50 -8.62
CA HIS A 307 -25.26 7.44 -8.72
C HIS A 307 -24.73 6.09 -9.19
N TYR A 308 -25.40 4.98 -8.89
CA TYR A 308 -24.99 3.64 -9.32
C TYR A 308 -25.59 3.37 -10.70
N SER A 309 -24.92 3.91 -11.73
CA SER A 309 -25.35 3.88 -13.12
C SER A 309 -24.21 3.43 -14.02
N ALA A 310 -24.48 2.56 -14.99
CA ALA A 310 -23.48 1.88 -15.82
C ALA A 310 -22.40 2.82 -16.42
N HIS A 311 -22.80 3.96 -16.98
CA HIS A 311 -21.86 4.94 -17.56
C HIS A 311 -20.89 5.63 -16.57
N TYR A 312 -21.08 5.47 -15.26
CA TYR A 312 -20.10 5.89 -14.22
C TYR A 312 -19.19 4.75 -13.78
N MET A 313 -19.38 3.54 -14.29
CA MET A 313 -18.72 2.33 -13.81
C MET A 313 -17.61 1.88 -14.75
N THR A 314 -16.53 1.43 -14.15
CA THR A 314 -15.41 0.74 -14.79
C THR A 314 -15.23 -0.61 -14.11
N LEU A 315 -15.06 -1.68 -14.89
CA LEU A 315 -15.01 -3.06 -14.40
C LEU A 315 -13.74 -3.76 -14.88
N ALA A 316 -12.92 -4.30 -13.99
CA ALA A 316 -11.82 -5.19 -14.34
C ALA A 316 -12.17 -6.62 -13.95
N VAL A 317 -11.87 -7.59 -14.83
CA VAL A 317 -12.16 -9.02 -14.62
C VAL A 317 -10.95 -9.85 -15.02
N GLN A 318 -10.35 -10.55 -14.06
CA GLN A 318 -9.21 -11.46 -14.30
C GLN A 318 -9.59 -12.91 -14.03
N SER A 319 -9.27 -13.79 -14.98
CA SER A 319 -9.41 -15.25 -14.80
C SER A 319 -8.50 -16.03 -15.74
N LYS A 320 -8.35 -17.34 -15.49
CA LYS A 320 -7.72 -18.30 -16.42
C LYS A 320 -8.63 -18.70 -17.59
N GLU A 321 -9.78 -18.07 -17.76
CA GLU A 321 -10.64 -18.26 -18.93
C GLU A 321 -10.14 -17.47 -20.14
N LYS A 322 -10.60 -17.84 -21.34
CA LYS A 322 -10.34 -17.10 -22.57
C LYS A 322 -11.05 -15.75 -22.55
N LEU A 323 -10.49 -14.75 -23.25
CA LEU A 323 -11.08 -13.42 -23.38
C LEU A 323 -12.50 -13.48 -23.94
N ASP A 324 -12.77 -14.33 -24.93
CA ASP A 324 -14.11 -14.49 -25.52
C ASP A 324 -15.14 -14.99 -24.49
N THR A 325 -14.72 -15.89 -23.59
CA THR A 325 -15.57 -16.40 -22.51
C THR A 325 -15.83 -15.32 -21.45
N LEU A 326 -14.81 -14.56 -21.08
CA LEU A 326 -14.96 -13.43 -20.16
C LEU A 326 -15.88 -12.35 -20.75
N GLU A 327 -15.76 -12.05 -22.04
CA GLU A 327 -16.60 -11.08 -22.74
C GLU A 327 -18.06 -11.53 -22.77
N GLU A 328 -18.32 -12.82 -23.06
CA GLU A 328 -19.66 -13.40 -23.00
C GLU A 328 -20.27 -13.24 -21.61
N TRP A 329 -19.54 -13.61 -20.56
CA TRP A 329 -20.03 -13.54 -19.18
C TRP A 329 -20.28 -12.09 -18.74
N VAL A 330 -19.34 -11.19 -19.01
CA VAL A 330 -19.47 -9.78 -18.66
C VAL A 330 -20.64 -9.13 -19.40
N THR A 331 -20.79 -9.41 -20.69
CA THR A 331 -21.91 -8.91 -21.49
C THR A 331 -23.25 -9.47 -21.01
N GLU A 332 -23.34 -10.76 -20.71
CA GLU A 332 -24.56 -11.41 -20.21
C GLU A 332 -25.01 -10.85 -18.85
N ILE A 333 -24.06 -10.59 -17.96
CA ILE A 333 -24.32 -10.24 -16.56
C ILE A 333 -24.48 -8.71 -16.40
N PHE A 334 -23.50 -7.92 -16.85
CA PHE A 334 -23.40 -6.50 -16.55
C PHE A 334 -24.15 -5.59 -17.53
N SER A 335 -24.63 -6.08 -18.68
CA SER A 335 -25.54 -5.33 -19.55
C SER A 335 -26.86 -4.97 -18.86
N LYS A 336 -27.21 -5.67 -17.77
CA LYS A 336 -28.40 -5.44 -16.95
C LYS A 336 -28.25 -4.28 -15.97
N VAL A 337 -27.03 -3.77 -15.76
CA VAL A 337 -26.81 -2.60 -14.90
C VAL A 337 -27.54 -1.40 -15.49
N PRO A 338 -28.37 -0.68 -14.72
CA PRO A 338 -29.15 0.42 -15.25
C PRO A 338 -28.26 1.58 -15.69
N ASN A 339 -28.62 2.22 -16.80
CA ASN A 339 -28.10 3.52 -17.17
C ASN A 339 -29.21 4.57 -16.98
N ASN A 340 -28.96 5.55 -16.11
CA ASN A 340 -29.88 6.66 -15.85
C ASN A 340 -29.86 7.76 -16.92
N CYS A 341 -28.99 7.65 -17.94
CA CYS A 341 -28.82 8.55 -19.07
C CYS A 341 -28.58 10.02 -18.69
N VAL A 342 -28.00 10.26 -17.51
CA VAL A 342 -27.64 11.60 -17.05
C VAL A 342 -26.25 11.94 -17.60
N VAL A 343 -26.10 13.06 -18.31
CA VAL A 343 -24.78 13.49 -18.82
C VAL A 343 -23.79 13.63 -17.66
N VAL A 344 -22.57 13.14 -17.88
CA VAL A 344 -21.44 13.11 -16.93
C VAL A 344 -21.44 14.35 -16.03
N TYR A 345 -21.76 14.14 -14.76
CA TYR A 345 -21.73 15.18 -13.75
C TYR A 345 -20.26 15.37 -13.37
N LEU A 346 -19.58 16.38 -13.92
CA LEU A 346 -18.27 16.84 -13.41
C LEU A 346 -18.54 17.65 -12.15
N PRO A 347 -18.57 17.05 -10.95
CA PRO A 347 -19.33 17.62 -9.86
C PRO A 347 -18.61 18.82 -9.25
N PHE A 348 -17.26 18.78 -9.25
CA PHE A 348 -16.47 19.60 -8.34
C PHE A 348 -15.34 20.41 -9.00
N CYS A 349 -15.03 20.24 -10.30
CA CYS A 349 -13.99 21.01 -10.99
C CYS A 349 -14.20 22.54 -10.93
N PHE A 350 -15.42 23.00 -10.61
CA PHE A 350 -15.76 24.41 -10.42
C PHE A 350 -15.39 24.95 -9.01
N CYS A 351 -15.17 24.07 -8.04
CA CYS A 351 -14.80 24.38 -6.65
C CYS A 351 -13.27 24.42 -6.51
N LEU A 352 -12.61 25.34 -7.21
CA LEU A 352 -11.16 25.45 -7.15
C LEU A 352 -10.71 26.12 -5.84
N SER A 353 -9.68 25.53 -5.21
CA SER A 353 -9.02 25.96 -3.97
C SER A 353 -9.83 25.74 -2.67
N PRO A 354 -9.48 24.72 -1.86
CA PRO A 354 -10.24 24.36 -0.67
C PRO A 354 -10.12 25.38 0.48
N CYS A 355 -8.97 26.02 0.65
CA CYS A 355 -8.68 26.87 1.81
C CYS A 355 -8.64 28.37 1.48
N LEU A 356 -8.98 29.21 2.46
CA LEU A 356 -8.70 30.65 2.46
C LEU A 356 -7.40 30.86 3.24
N THR A 357 -6.23 30.85 2.58
CA THR A 357 -4.94 30.98 3.29
C THR A 357 -4.66 32.40 3.75
N PRO A 358 -4.45 32.61 5.06
CA PRO A 358 -3.17 33.08 5.58
C PRO A 358 -2.35 31.91 6.14
N ILE A 359 -1.03 32.11 6.25
CA ILE A 359 -0.11 31.15 6.89
C ILE A 359 -0.46 31.01 8.37
N CYS A 360 -0.78 29.80 8.83
CA CYS A 360 -1.08 29.51 10.24
C CYS A 360 -0.24 28.34 10.76
N LEU A 361 0.06 28.38 12.06
CA LEU A 361 0.62 27.25 12.81
C LEU A 361 -0.51 26.60 13.61
N PHE A 362 -0.75 25.32 13.36
CA PHE A 362 -1.65 24.48 14.14
C PHE A 362 -0.81 23.66 15.12
N ILE A 363 -1.06 23.81 16.41
CA ILE A 363 -0.48 22.94 17.44
C ILE A 363 -1.52 21.90 17.77
N VAL A 364 -1.19 20.62 17.57
CA VAL A 364 -2.12 19.49 17.64
C VAL A 364 -1.64 18.51 18.70
N ILE A 365 -2.59 17.99 19.50
CA ILE A 365 -2.30 16.94 20.49
C ILE A 365 -2.48 15.56 19.83
N PRO A 366 -1.40 14.81 19.60
CA PRO A 366 -1.49 13.46 19.05
C PRO A 366 -1.99 12.47 20.09
N VAL A 367 -2.47 11.32 19.62
CA VAL A 367 -2.78 10.16 20.46
C VAL A 367 -1.49 9.41 20.78
N ARG A 368 -0.62 9.23 19.77
CA ARG A 368 0.70 8.61 19.93
C ARG A 368 1.67 9.58 20.62
N LYS A 369 2.66 9.04 21.37
CA LYS A 369 3.74 9.86 21.91
C LYS A 369 4.78 10.17 20.83
N VAL A 370 4.47 11.12 19.97
CA VAL A 370 5.32 11.52 18.84
C VAL A 370 5.44 13.05 18.76
N HIS A 371 6.59 13.52 18.29
CA HIS A 371 6.74 14.89 17.81
C HIS A 371 6.81 14.84 16.29
N ALA A 372 5.92 15.54 15.61
CA ALA A 372 5.95 15.61 14.15
C ALA A 372 5.66 17.03 13.67
N LEU A 373 6.32 17.43 12.59
CA LEU A 373 6.02 18.65 11.86
C LEU A 373 5.55 18.28 10.46
N THR A 374 4.31 18.64 10.13
CA THR A 374 3.77 18.52 8.79
C THR A 374 3.64 19.90 8.16
N ILE A 375 4.21 20.07 6.98
CA ILE A 375 4.11 21.27 6.15
C ILE A 375 3.25 20.93 4.94
N THR A 376 2.15 21.64 4.74
CA THR A 376 1.15 21.30 3.72
C THR A 376 0.90 22.46 2.78
N TRP A 377 0.90 22.18 1.47
CA TRP A 377 0.52 23.12 0.41
C TRP A 377 -0.70 22.58 -0.34
N ALA A 378 -1.69 23.44 -0.57
CA ALA A 378 -2.81 23.14 -1.46
C ALA A 378 -2.52 23.69 -2.86
N LEU A 379 -2.46 22.80 -3.85
CA LEU A 379 -2.21 23.10 -5.25
C LEU A 379 -3.49 22.91 -6.08
N PRO A 380 -3.57 23.51 -7.28
CA PRO A 380 -4.58 23.12 -8.26
C PRO A 380 -4.47 21.62 -8.61
N PRO A 381 -5.53 20.98 -9.13
CA PRO A 381 -5.49 19.56 -9.53
C PRO A 381 -4.30 19.26 -10.45
N GLN A 382 -3.50 18.26 -10.07
CA GLN A 382 -2.30 17.84 -10.80
C GLN A 382 -2.51 16.59 -11.67
N GLU A 383 -3.64 15.87 -11.54
CA GLU A 383 -3.96 14.62 -12.28
C GLU A 383 -3.74 14.74 -13.80
N LYS A 384 -4.13 15.87 -14.40
CA LYS A 384 -3.95 16.13 -15.85
C LYS A 384 -2.48 16.12 -16.31
N HIS A 385 -1.53 16.18 -15.37
CA HIS A 385 -0.09 16.15 -15.61
C HIS A 385 0.53 14.78 -15.31
N TYR A 386 -0.25 13.69 -15.22
CA TYR A 386 0.25 12.33 -14.96
C TYR A 386 1.37 11.87 -15.91
N ARG A 387 1.43 12.41 -17.14
CA ARG A 387 2.52 12.08 -18.07
C ARG A 387 3.90 12.62 -17.66
N VAL A 388 3.91 13.70 -16.86
CA VAL A 388 5.12 14.38 -16.35
C VAL A 388 5.35 14.06 -14.86
N LYS A 389 4.27 13.86 -14.10
CA LYS A 389 4.25 13.63 -12.63
C LYS A 389 5.09 14.66 -11.84
N PRO A 390 4.72 15.96 -11.90
CA PRO A 390 5.50 17.00 -11.24
C PRO A 390 5.59 16.80 -9.72
N LEU A 391 4.50 16.38 -9.06
CA LEU A 391 4.52 16.14 -7.60
C LEU A 391 5.39 14.96 -7.22
N HIS A 392 5.35 13.86 -7.99
CA HIS A 392 6.23 12.71 -7.78
C HIS A 392 7.72 13.08 -7.93
N TYR A 393 8.07 13.87 -8.96
CA TYR A 393 9.44 14.37 -9.11
C TYR A 393 9.89 15.25 -7.92
N ILE A 394 9.01 16.14 -7.44
CA ILE A 394 9.33 17.03 -6.32
C ILE A 394 9.41 16.23 -5.01
N SER A 395 8.51 15.26 -4.82
CA SER A 395 8.50 14.29 -3.73
C SER A 395 9.84 13.57 -3.63
N TRP A 396 10.31 12.99 -4.74
CA TRP A 396 11.59 12.29 -4.80
C TRP A 396 12.77 13.19 -4.38
N LEU A 397 12.77 14.47 -4.77
CA LEU A 397 13.85 15.40 -4.40
C LEU A 397 13.80 15.83 -2.94
N ILE A 398 12.62 16.17 -2.44
CA ILE A 398 12.44 16.67 -1.06
C ILE A 398 12.58 15.53 -0.05
N GLY A 399 12.04 14.35 -0.39
CA GLY A 399 12.07 13.12 0.38
C GLY A 399 13.38 12.33 0.26
N HIS A 400 14.34 12.77 -0.55
CA HIS A 400 15.62 12.08 -0.70
C HIS A 400 16.33 11.92 0.65
N GLU A 401 16.83 10.73 1.00
CA GLU A 401 17.51 10.48 2.28
C GLU A 401 19.03 10.33 2.18
N GLY A 402 19.57 10.21 0.96
CA GLY A 402 21.02 10.08 0.75
C GLY A 402 21.81 11.35 1.08
N THR A 403 23.13 11.29 0.89
CA THR A 403 24.04 12.37 1.30
C THR A 403 23.77 13.71 0.61
N GLY A 404 23.74 14.77 1.44
CA GLY A 404 23.46 16.13 0.99
C GLY A 404 21.97 16.49 0.98
N SER A 405 21.09 15.56 1.35
CA SER A 405 19.66 15.79 1.47
C SER A 405 19.27 16.62 2.70
N ILE A 406 18.01 17.06 2.71
CA ILE A 406 17.40 17.76 3.86
C ILE A 406 17.45 16.85 5.09
N LEU A 407 17.06 15.57 4.95
CA LEU A 407 17.07 14.63 6.06
C LEU A 407 18.50 14.35 6.57
N SER A 408 19.51 14.23 5.69
CA SER A 408 20.92 14.08 6.09
C SER A 408 21.38 15.24 6.98
N VAL A 409 21.04 16.48 6.62
CA VAL A 409 21.36 17.68 7.44
C VAL A 409 20.64 17.65 8.79
N LEU A 410 19.38 17.22 8.82
CA LEU A 410 18.59 17.14 10.06
C LEU A 410 19.07 16.00 10.99
N ARG A 411 19.40 14.83 10.44
CA ARG A 411 19.96 13.69 11.19
C ARG A 411 21.32 14.02 11.79
N LYS A 412 22.20 14.72 11.06
CA LYS A 412 23.51 15.19 11.59
C LYS A 412 23.38 16.12 12.80
N LYS A 413 22.28 16.87 12.89
CA LYS A 413 21.97 17.73 14.04
C LYS A 413 21.12 17.03 15.11
N CYS A 414 20.81 15.75 14.94
CA CYS A 414 19.89 14.99 15.80
C CYS A 414 18.50 15.67 15.93
N TRP A 415 18.00 16.35 14.88
CA TRP A 415 16.71 17.04 14.90
C TRP A 415 15.55 16.22 14.33
N ALA A 416 15.82 15.29 13.42
CA ALA A 416 14.78 14.47 12.80
C ALA A 416 15.22 13.01 12.67
N LEU A 417 14.24 12.11 12.73
CA LEU A 417 14.42 10.67 12.55
C LEU A 417 14.10 10.26 11.11
N ALA A 418 12.98 10.76 10.58
CA ALA A 418 12.44 10.46 9.26
C ALA A 418 11.87 11.73 8.62
N LEU A 419 11.79 11.71 7.29
CA LEU A 419 11.18 12.77 6.49
C LEU A 419 10.50 12.13 5.29
N PHE A 420 9.20 12.42 5.17
CA PHE A 420 8.38 12.00 4.04
C PHE A 420 7.93 13.27 3.33
N GLY A 421 8.16 13.34 2.02
CA GLY A 421 7.73 14.46 1.21
C GLY A 421 6.97 13.94 0.01
N GLY A 422 5.70 14.30 -0.12
CA GLY A 422 4.87 13.73 -1.17
C GLY A 422 3.41 14.15 -1.11
N ASN A 423 2.66 13.59 -2.04
CA ASN A 423 1.21 13.64 -2.09
C ASN A 423 0.77 12.19 -1.89
N SER A 424 -0.14 11.91 -0.95
CA SER A 424 -0.77 10.60 -0.94
C SER A 424 -1.71 10.51 -2.14
N GLU A 425 -1.85 9.33 -2.74
CA GLU A 425 -2.69 9.13 -3.93
C GLU A 425 -4.19 8.97 -3.56
N THR A 426 -4.53 9.17 -2.28
CA THR A 426 -5.90 9.13 -1.78
C THR A 426 -6.76 10.23 -2.41
N GLY A 427 -8.07 10.01 -2.52
CA GLY A 427 -8.98 11.04 -3.02
C GLY A 427 -9.09 12.26 -2.12
N PHE A 428 -8.65 12.19 -0.86
CA PHE A 428 -8.55 13.37 0.00
C PHE A 428 -7.38 14.27 -0.45
N ASP A 429 -6.24 13.70 -0.81
CA ASP A 429 -5.05 14.45 -1.18
C ASP A 429 -4.99 14.77 -2.67
N GLN A 430 -5.54 13.93 -3.54
CA GLN A 430 -5.58 14.12 -4.99
C GLN A 430 -7.00 13.90 -5.55
N ASN A 431 -7.61 14.97 -6.05
CA ASN A 431 -8.95 14.90 -6.65
C ASN A 431 -9.15 15.99 -7.71
N THR A 432 -10.34 15.98 -8.32
CA THR A 432 -10.70 16.94 -9.37
C THR A 432 -10.83 18.40 -8.89
N THR A 433 -10.68 18.69 -7.59
CA THR A 433 -10.79 20.04 -6.99
C THR A 433 -9.45 20.65 -6.57
N TYR A 434 -8.51 19.83 -6.08
CA TYR A 434 -7.17 20.23 -5.68
C TYR A 434 -6.21 19.03 -5.61
N SER A 435 -4.93 19.32 -5.41
CA SER A 435 -3.94 18.34 -4.96
C SER A 435 -3.19 18.88 -3.74
N ILE A 436 -2.85 18.03 -2.77
CA ILE A 436 -2.10 18.40 -1.56
C ILE A 436 -0.67 17.91 -1.69
N PHE A 437 0.31 18.79 -1.55
CA PHE A 437 1.68 18.36 -1.32
C PHE A 437 2.01 18.55 0.14
N SER A 438 2.53 17.51 0.81
CA SER A 438 2.87 17.55 2.21
C SER A 438 4.31 17.11 2.45
N VAL A 439 4.92 17.66 3.49
CA VAL A 439 6.22 17.22 4.01
C VAL A 439 6.05 16.96 5.49
N SER A 440 6.12 15.71 5.88
CA SER A 440 6.01 15.24 7.25
C SER A 440 7.39 14.87 7.79
N ILE A 441 7.74 15.39 8.96
CA ILE A 441 9.04 15.20 9.60
C ILE A 441 8.82 14.66 11.00
N THR A 442 9.33 13.47 11.28
CA THR A 442 9.33 12.90 12.62
C THR A 442 10.49 13.50 13.42
N LEU A 443 10.17 14.29 14.45
CA LEU A 443 11.12 15.11 15.20
C LEU A 443 11.64 14.40 16.45
N THR A 444 12.89 14.68 16.80
CA THR A 444 13.41 14.42 18.15
C THR A 444 12.94 15.52 19.12
N ASP A 445 13.19 15.35 20.42
CA ASP A 445 12.88 16.39 21.41
C ASP A 445 13.67 17.69 21.13
N GLU A 446 14.92 17.58 20.65
CA GLU A 446 15.72 18.73 20.23
C GLU A 446 15.20 19.37 18.94
N GLY A 447 14.74 18.56 17.98
CA GLY A 447 14.12 19.02 16.75
C GLY A 447 12.81 19.76 17.00
N PHE A 448 12.00 19.26 17.94
CA PHE A 448 10.78 19.90 18.41
C PHE A 448 11.04 21.30 18.96
N GLN A 449 12.13 21.51 19.72
CA GLN A 449 12.50 22.84 20.22
C GLN A 449 12.99 23.80 19.11
N ASN A 450 13.44 23.26 17.97
CA ASN A 450 14.07 24.01 16.88
C ASN A 450 13.27 23.98 15.56
N PHE A 451 11.99 23.63 15.60
CA PHE A 451 11.20 23.36 14.39
C PHE A 451 11.12 24.54 13.39
N TYR A 452 11.13 25.79 13.86
CA TYR A 452 11.23 26.97 12.99
C TYR A 452 12.54 27.07 12.19
N GLN A 453 13.61 26.45 12.66
CA GLN A 453 14.88 26.41 11.94
C GLN A 453 14.85 25.39 10.81
N ILE A 454 14.14 24.27 11.02
CA ILE A 454 13.99 23.16 10.07
C ILE A 454 13.30 23.63 8.79
N THR A 455 12.26 24.44 8.91
CA THR A 455 11.49 24.96 7.76
C THR A 455 12.31 25.82 6.80
N ASN A 456 13.45 26.37 7.21
CA ASN A 456 14.31 27.17 6.33
C ASN A 456 14.98 26.35 5.22
N LEU A 457 15.10 25.02 5.40
CA LEU A 457 15.87 24.16 4.48
C LEU A 457 15.13 23.82 3.18
N PHE A 458 13.80 24.02 3.13
CA PHE A 458 12.95 23.51 2.05
C PHE A 458 12.85 24.42 0.81
N PHE A 459 13.33 25.67 0.88
CA PHE A 459 13.05 26.69 -0.15
C PHE A 459 14.18 26.91 -1.18
N CYS A 460 15.14 25.99 -1.31
CA CYS A 460 16.38 26.19 -2.09
C CYS A 460 16.64 25.18 -3.25
N LEU A 461 15.61 24.56 -3.84
CA LEU A 461 15.80 23.48 -4.84
C LEU A 461 15.72 23.98 -6.30
N TYR A 462 16.59 23.43 -7.17
CA TYR A 462 16.64 23.72 -8.61
C TYR A 462 16.49 22.44 -9.46
N PRO A 463 15.79 22.50 -10.61
CA PRO A 463 15.57 21.35 -11.49
C PRO A 463 16.88 20.84 -12.13
N SER A 464 17.01 19.52 -12.29
CA SER A 464 18.27 18.86 -12.65
C SER A 464 18.09 17.55 -13.47
N ARG A 465 19.21 16.89 -13.79
CA ARG A 465 19.36 15.59 -14.51
C ARG A 465 18.50 14.44 -13.95
N ILE A 466 18.07 14.54 -12.71
CA ILE A 466 17.44 13.47 -11.90
C ILE A 466 16.18 12.87 -12.54
N TYR A 467 15.46 13.63 -13.36
CA TYR A 467 14.23 13.13 -14.01
C TYR A 467 14.51 11.90 -14.89
N GLU A 468 15.59 11.91 -15.67
CA GLU A 468 15.97 10.78 -16.52
C GLU A 468 16.40 9.55 -15.70
N GLU A 469 16.84 9.75 -14.47
CA GLU A 469 17.28 8.70 -13.55
C GLU A 469 16.06 7.99 -12.96
N ILE A 470 15.08 8.75 -12.45
CA ILE A 470 13.79 8.24 -11.98
C ILE A 470 13.06 7.52 -13.11
N GLN A 471 12.97 8.14 -14.30
CA GLN A 471 12.31 7.54 -15.45
C GLN A 471 12.91 6.17 -15.83
N LYS A 472 14.23 5.99 -15.72
CA LYS A 472 14.88 4.69 -15.98
C LYS A 472 14.56 3.66 -14.92
N ILE A 473 14.50 4.07 -13.65
CA ILE A 473 14.17 3.19 -12.53
C ILE A 473 12.75 2.63 -12.72
N GLU A 474 11.77 3.52 -12.89
CA GLU A 474 10.36 3.17 -13.12
C GLU A 474 10.18 2.30 -14.37
N ALA A 475 10.88 2.64 -15.47
CA ALA A 475 10.80 1.84 -16.70
C ALA A 475 11.38 0.43 -16.52
N ASN A 476 12.46 0.28 -15.75
CA ASN A 476 13.04 -1.03 -15.44
C ASN A 476 12.10 -1.85 -14.55
N GLU A 477 11.49 -1.20 -13.54
CA GLU A 477 10.53 -1.85 -12.65
C GLU A 477 9.32 -2.37 -13.44
N PHE A 478 8.68 -1.52 -14.25
CA PHE A 478 7.57 -1.92 -15.11
C PHE A 478 7.96 -3.05 -16.07
N HIS A 479 9.15 -2.99 -16.68
CA HIS A 479 9.59 -4.02 -17.62
C HIS A 479 9.76 -5.39 -16.98
N TYR A 480 10.18 -5.45 -15.72
CA TYR A 480 10.39 -6.68 -14.95
C TYR A 480 9.42 -6.78 -13.75
N GLN A 481 8.21 -6.25 -13.93
CA GLN A 481 7.19 -6.20 -12.90
C GLN A 481 6.86 -7.62 -12.44
N GLU A 482 6.74 -7.78 -11.12
CA GLU A 482 6.32 -9.05 -10.53
C GLU A 482 4.81 -9.21 -10.71
N GLN A 483 4.33 -10.46 -10.68
CA GLN A 483 2.89 -10.69 -10.74
C GLN A 483 2.27 -10.36 -9.39
N THR A 484 1.43 -9.33 -9.37
CA THR A 484 0.58 -8.94 -8.24
C THR A 484 -0.55 -9.96 -8.02
N ASP A 485 -1.11 -9.99 -6.82
CA ASP A 485 -2.32 -10.76 -6.53
C ASP A 485 -3.46 -10.33 -7.48
N PRO A 486 -4.22 -11.28 -8.08
CA PRO A 486 -5.33 -10.92 -8.94
C PRO A 486 -6.31 -9.91 -8.35
N ILE A 487 -6.59 -9.94 -7.03
CA ILE A 487 -7.57 -9.04 -6.41
C ILE A 487 -7.09 -7.58 -6.37
N GLU A 488 -5.86 -7.36 -5.91
CA GLU A 488 -5.18 -6.05 -5.92
C GLU A 488 -5.05 -5.55 -7.36
N TYR A 489 -4.67 -6.43 -8.29
CA TYR A 489 -4.48 -6.04 -9.68
C TYR A 489 -5.76 -5.55 -10.35
N VAL A 490 -6.90 -6.21 -10.14
CA VAL A 490 -8.17 -5.74 -10.74
C VAL A 490 -8.67 -4.44 -10.10
N GLU A 491 -8.40 -4.23 -8.81
CA GLU A 491 -8.71 -2.99 -8.08
C GLU A 491 -8.00 -1.79 -8.74
N ASP A 492 -6.67 -1.84 -8.86
CA ASP A 492 -5.84 -0.80 -9.49
C ASP A 492 -6.34 -0.48 -10.90
N ILE A 493 -6.56 -1.53 -11.71
CA ILE A 493 -6.99 -1.37 -13.10
C ILE A 493 -8.37 -0.73 -13.20
N CYS A 494 -9.33 -1.13 -12.35
CA CYS A 494 -10.67 -0.58 -12.43
C CYS A 494 -10.69 0.92 -12.09
N GLU A 495 -9.83 1.35 -11.17
CA GLU A 495 -9.61 2.75 -10.83
C GLU A 495 -8.85 3.51 -11.93
N ASN A 496 -7.77 2.93 -12.46
CA ASN A 496 -6.97 3.52 -13.55
C ASN A 496 -7.82 3.83 -14.80
N MET A 497 -8.85 3.02 -15.08
CA MET A 497 -9.81 3.30 -16.17
C MET A 497 -10.68 4.56 -15.95
N GLN A 498 -10.79 5.06 -14.71
CA GLN A 498 -11.44 6.33 -14.41
C GLN A 498 -10.49 7.52 -14.62
N LEU A 499 -9.18 7.31 -14.44
CA LEU A 499 -8.17 8.36 -14.43
C LEU A 499 -7.45 8.56 -15.77
N PHE A 500 -7.16 7.47 -16.47
CA PHE A 500 -6.24 7.46 -17.61
C PHE A 500 -6.95 7.13 -18.93
N PRO A 501 -6.35 7.49 -20.08
CA PRO A 501 -6.81 7.01 -21.38
C PRO A 501 -6.48 5.53 -21.57
N LYS A 502 -7.16 4.88 -22.54
CA LYS A 502 -7.04 3.43 -22.84
C LYS A 502 -5.60 2.93 -22.99
N GLU A 503 -4.74 3.72 -23.64
CA GLU A 503 -3.34 3.36 -23.90
C GLU A 503 -2.51 3.27 -22.61
N ASP A 504 -2.92 4.00 -21.57
CA ASP A 504 -2.18 4.19 -20.33
C ASP A 504 -2.85 3.55 -19.10
N PHE A 505 -3.82 2.65 -19.29
CA PHE A 505 -4.49 1.97 -18.16
C PHE A 505 -3.53 1.16 -17.26
N LEU A 506 -2.47 0.58 -17.84
CA LEU A 506 -1.48 -0.23 -17.10
C LEU A 506 -0.19 0.54 -16.81
N THR A 507 -0.08 1.80 -17.22
CA THR A 507 1.19 2.54 -17.21
C THR A 507 1.08 3.96 -16.65
N GLY A 508 -0.12 4.55 -16.58
CA GLY A 508 -0.33 5.95 -16.22
C GLY A 508 0.04 6.28 -14.77
N ASP A 509 -0.24 5.36 -13.86
CA ASP A 509 0.06 5.37 -12.42
C ASP A 509 1.54 5.12 -12.11
N GLN A 510 2.27 4.36 -12.93
CA GLN A 510 3.68 4.06 -12.72
C GLN A 510 4.63 4.90 -13.59
N LEU A 511 4.51 4.86 -14.92
CA LEU A 511 5.52 5.41 -15.83
C LEU A 511 5.57 6.94 -15.89
N MET A 512 6.78 7.46 -16.07
CA MET A 512 7.05 8.87 -16.38
C MET A 512 7.35 9.00 -17.88
N PHE A 513 6.49 9.68 -18.64
CA PHE A 513 6.53 9.64 -20.11
C PHE A 513 7.41 10.73 -20.70
N GLU A 514 7.29 11.97 -20.22
CA GLU A 514 7.98 13.12 -20.84
C GLU A 514 8.50 14.13 -19.81
N PHE A 515 9.74 14.60 -20.02
CA PHE A 515 10.30 15.66 -19.19
C PHE A 515 9.80 17.04 -19.64
N ASN A 516 9.00 17.70 -18.80
CA ASN A 516 8.57 19.07 -19.03
C ASN A 516 8.97 19.99 -17.86
N PRO A 517 10.06 20.77 -17.99
CA PRO A 517 10.54 21.63 -16.92
C PRO A 517 9.60 22.79 -16.60
N GLU A 518 8.74 23.22 -17.53
CA GLU A 518 7.78 24.31 -17.28
C GLU A 518 6.67 23.85 -16.33
N VAL A 519 6.18 22.61 -16.50
CA VAL A 519 5.16 22.01 -15.61
C VAL A 519 5.72 21.80 -14.21
N ILE A 520 6.94 21.26 -14.10
CA ILE A 520 7.62 21.06 -12.81
C ILE A 520 7.88 22.41 -12.12
N SER A 521 8.38 23.40 -12.86
CA SER A 521 8.64 24.75 -12.34
C SER A 521 7.35 25.44 -11.89
N ALA A 522 6.25 25.24 -12.62
CA ALA A 522 4.94 25.77 -12.23
C ALA A 522 4.48 25.18 -10.88
N ALA A 523 4.62 23.87 -10.67
CA ALA A 523 4.30 23.24 -9.39
C ALA A 523 5.22 23.73 -8.26
N LEU A 524 6.55 23.76 -8.48
CA LEU A 524 7.53 24.28 -7.52
C LEU A 524 7.26 25.74 -7.12
N SER A 525 6.83 26.59 -8.05
CA SER A 525 6.53 28.00 -7.78
C SER A 525 5.34 28.21 -6.82
N LEU A 526 4.56 27.16 -6.55
CA LEU A 526 3.46 27.18 -5.60
C LEU A 526 3.89 26.78 -4.18
N LEU A 527 5.04 26.12 -4.03
CA LEU A 527 5.58 25.66 -2.75
C LEU A 527 6.33 26.79 -2.03
N THR A 528 5.63 27.91 -1.79
CA THR A 528 6.18 29.07 -1.07
C THR A 528 5.80 29.04 0.41
N PRO A 529 6.57 29.68 1.30
CA PRO A 529 6.23 29.76 2.71
C PRO A 529 4.87 30.45 2.94
N GLU A 530 4.49 31.37 2.05
CA GLU A 530 3.24 32.15 2.16
C GLU A 530 1.97 31.34 1.92
N LYS A 531 2.12 30.19 1.27
CA LYS A 531 1.02 29.26 0.95
C LYS A 531 1.05 27.99 1.81
N ALA A 532 2.04 27.86 2.69
CA ALA A 532 2.20 26.70 3.55
C ALA A 532 1.26 26.77 4.77
N ASN A 533 0.76 25.62 5.19
CA ASN A 533 0.18 25.40 6.51
C ASN A 533 1.14 24.54 7.32
N LEU A 534 1.37 24.90 8.59
CA LEU A 534 2.25 24.17 9.49
C LEU A 534 1.42 23.50 10.57
N MET A 535 1.55 22.19 10.71
CA MET A 535 0.93 21.39 11.78
C MET A 535 2.02 20.78 12.64
N LEU A 536 2.08 21.16 13.91
CA LEU A 536 3.03 20.66 14.90
C LEU A 536 2.29 19.72 15.86
N LEU A 537 2.57 18.42 15.75
CA LEU A 537 2.02 17.40 16.64
C LEU A 537 2.98 17.24 17.82
N SER A 538 2.50 17.41 19.04
CA SER A 538 3.30 17.16 20.25
C SER A 538 2.43 16.94 21.49
N PRO A 539 2.69 15.89 22.29
CA PRO A 539 1.99 15.67 23.55
C PRO A 539 2.33 16.72 24.62
N GLU A 540 3.40 17.50 24.47
CA GLU A 540 3.80 18.51 25.48
C GLU A 540 2.79 19.64 25.68
N HIS A 541 1.93 19.87 24.70
CA HIS A 541 0.88 20.89 24.76
C HIS A 541 -0.43 20.38 25.38
N GLU A 542 -0.45 19.17 25.95
CA GLU A 542 -1.65 18.61 26.56
C GLU A 542 -2.20 19.56 27.65
N GLY A 543 -3.50 19.86 27.57
CA GLY A 543 -4.19 20.81 28.45
C GLY A 543 -3.99 22.30 28.11
N GLN A 544 -3.24 22.63 27.05
CA GLN A 544 -3.00 24.03 26.61
C GLN A 544 -3.83 24.41 25.38
N CYS A 545 -4.37 23.43 24.64
CA CYS A 545 -5.15 23.62 23.42
C CYS A 545 -6.65 23.84 23.72
N PRO A 546 -7.25 25.01 23.41
CA PRO A 546 -8.64 25.29 23.74
C PRO A 546 -9.66 24.85 22.67
N LEU A 547 -9.21 24.59 21.44
CA LEU A 547 -10.09 24.22 20.32
C LEU A 547 -10.20 22.70 20.20
N ARG A 548 -11.33 22.25 19.67
CA ARG A 548 -11.62 20.85 19.45
C ARG A 548 -12.32 20.65 18.11
N GLU A 549 -11.74 19.82 17.25
CA GLU A 549 -12.37 19.37 16.00
C GLU A 549 -13.65 18.58 16.36
N LYS A 550 -14.69 18.70 15.54
CA LYS A 550 -16.04 18.24 15.84
C LYS A 550 -16.15 16.71 15.94
N TRP A 551 -15.58 15.98 15.00
CA TRP A 551 -15.82 14.55 14.83
C TRP A 551 -14.84 13.73 15.65
N PHE A 552 -13.56 13.76 15.30
CA PHE A 552 -12.52 12.99 15.98
C PHE A 552 -12.13 13.59 17.34
N GLY A 553 -12.60 14.81 17.64
CA GLY A 553 -12.36 15.45 18.91
C GLY A 553 -10.91 15.89 19.07
N THR A 554 -10.20 16.11 17.96
CA THR A 554 -8.80 16.53 17.90
C THR A 554 -8.61 17.84 18.64
N GLN A 555 -7.78 17.84 19.68
CA GLN A 555 -7.48 19.04 20.46
C GLN A 555 -6.37 19.83 19.76
N TYR A 556 -6.61 21.12 19.53
CA TYR A 556 -5.64 21.96 18.84
C TYR A 556 -5.70 23.43 19.28
N SER A 557 -4.66 24.18 18.92
CA SER A 557 -4.65 25.65 18.94
C SER A 557 -4.18 26.16 17.59
N VAL A 558 -4.56 27.39 17.27
CA VAL A 558 -4.10 28.09 16.07
C VAL A 558 -3.31 29.30 16.53
N GLU A 559 -2.08 29.40 16.05
CA GLU A 559 -1.19 30.50 16.31
C GLU A 559 -0.80 31.18 14.99
N GLU A 560 -0.65 32.51 15.06
CA GLU A 560 -0.02 33.23 13.96
C GLU A 560 1.48 33.02 14.03
N ILE A 561 2.09 32.75 12.87
CA ILE A 561 3.54 32.64 12.76
C ILE A 561 4.18 33.97 13.13
N GLN A 562 5.23 33.93 13.96
CA GLN A 562 5.90 35.15 14.39
C GLN A 562 6.46 35.92 13.17
N GLN A 563 6.36 37.25 13.20
CA GLN A 563 6.75 38.10 12.07
C GLN A 563 8.22 37.93 11.68
N GLU A 564 9.11 37.69 12.65
CA GLU A 564 10.53 37.43 12.42
C GLU A 564 10.76 36.22 11.48
N TRP A 565 9.99 35.15 11.65
CA TRP A 565 10.09 33.96 10.80
C TRP A 565 9.48 34.19 9.42
N ARG A 566 8.37 34.92 9.33
CA ARG A 566 7.77 35.30 8.04
C ARG A 566 8.74 36.12 7.18
N GLU A 567 9.38 37.12 7.77
CA GLU A 567 10.38 37.96 7.09
C GLU A 567 11.62 37.13 6.70
N ARG A 568 12.04 36.20 7.56
CA ARG A 568 13.17 35.32 7.27
C ARG A 568 12.91 34.36 6.11
N TRP A 569 11.72 33.76 6.02
CA TRP A 569 11.36 32.81 4.96
C TRP A 569 11.09 33.48 3.62
N THR A 570 10.60 34.72 3.64
CA THR A 570 10.37 35.54 2.43
C THR A 570 11.63 36.28 1.96
N GLY A 571 12.65 36.36 2.81
CA GLY A 571 13.96 36.93 2.50
C GLY A 571 14.85 36.01 1.66
N ASN A 572 15.98 36.54 1.18
CA ASN A 572 17.02 35.73 0.55
C ASN A 572 17.67 34.83 1.60
N LEU A 573 17.28 33.56 1.63
CA LEU A 573 17.93 32.53 2.46
C LEU A 573 19.36 32.31 1.96
N GLU A 574 20.33 32.27 2.87
CA GLU A 574 21.70 31.90 2.51
C GLU A 574 21.74 30.43 2.10
N PRO A 575 22.37 30.09 0.96
CA PRO A 575 22.47 28.71 0.52
C PRO A 575 23.28 27.91 1.56
N ASN A 576 22.70 26.81 2.04
CA ASN A 576 23.38 25.90 2.95
C ASN A 576 24.34 25.02 2.13
N ASN A 577 25.66 25.13 2.38
CA ASN A 577 26.67 24.35 1.66
C ASN A 577 26.57 22.83 1.90
N ASP A 578 25.94 22.41 2.99
CA ASP A 578 25.71 20.98 3.29
C ASP A 578 24.53 20.40 2.49
N LEU A 579 23.69 21.26 1.92
CA LEU A 579 22.55 20.86 1.08
C LEU A 579 22.99 20.88 -0.39
N HIS A 580 23.01 19.71 -1.02
CA HIS A 580 23.34 19.58 -2.43
C HIS A 580 22.53 18.47 -3.09
N LEU A 581 22.40 18.54 -4.41
CA LEU A 581 21.73 17.48 -5.16
C LEU A 581 22.49 16.15 -5.02
N PRO A 582 21.77 15.01 -5.09
CA PRO A 582 22.40 13.71 -5.01
C PRO A 582 23.40 13.48 -6.14
N ALA A 583 24.39 12.63 -5.85
CA ALA A 583 25.31 12.14 -6.87
C ALA A 583 24.59 11.13 -7.78
N GLU A 584 25.29 10.68 -8.83
CA GLU A 584 24.78 9.60 -9.68
C GLU A 584 24.68 8.29 -8.90
N ASN A 585 23.50 7.67 -8.99
CA ASN A 585 23.18 6.46 -8.24
C ASN A 585 23.89 5.24 -8.84
N LYS A 586 24.75 4.61 -8.04
CA LYS A 586 25.58 3.45 -8.46
C LYS A 586 24.86 2.11 -8.40
N PHE A 587 23.69 2.08 -7.75
CA PHE A 587 22.89 0.87 -7.55
C PHE A 587 21.89 0.62 -8.68
N ILE A 588 21.73 1.56 -9.63
CA ILE A 588 20.89 1.35 -10.81
C ILE A 588 21.40 0.15 -11.60
N ALA A 589 20.53 -0.84 -11.78
CA ALA A 589 20.84 -2.06 -12.51
C ALA A 589 20.98 -1.79 -14.02
N THR A 590 22.04 -2.31 -14.62
CA THR A 590 22.29 -2.26 -16.07
C THR A 590 22.48 -3.63 -16.72
N ASP A 591 22.65 -4.69 -15.92
CA ASP A 591 22.74 -6.08 -16.36
C ASP A 591 21.48 -6.82 -15.89
N PHE A 592 20.66 -7.24 -16.84
CA PHE A 592 19.44 -8.01 -16.63
C PHE A 592 19.55 -9.44 -17.18
N THR A 593 20.78 -9.93 -17.39
CA THR A 593 20.99 -11.26 -17.95
C THR A 593 20.55 -12.36 -17.00
N LEU A 594 19.73 -13.29 -17.50
CA LEU A 594 19.34 -14.49 -16.75
C LEU A 594 20.52 -15.47 -16.71
N ARG A 595 20.98 -15.79 -15.51
CA ARG A 595 22.09 -16.73 -15.28
C ARG A 595 21.62 -18.15 -15.59
N PRO A 596 22.44 -18.98 -16.27
CA PRO A 596 22.12 -20.40 -16.48
C PRO A 596 22.18 -21.16 -15.15
N SER A 597 21.45 -22.27 -15.06
CA SER A 597 21.56 -23.15 -13.89
C SER A 597 22.88 -23.94 -13.93
N ASP A 598 23.57 -23.99 -12.79
CA ASP A 598 24.80 -24.75 -12.56
C ASP A 598 24.58 -25.97 -11.65
N CYS A 599 23.35 -26.19 -11.16
CA CYS A 599 22.94 -27.36 -10.40
C CYS A 599 21.68 -28.01 -11.02
N PRO A 600 21.37 -29.29 -10.70
CA PRO A 600 20.10 -29.90 -11.10
C PRO A 600 18.91 -29.10 -10.57
N ASP A 601 17.85 -29.04 -11.37
CA ASP A 601 16.60 -28.40 -10.95
C ASP A 601 15.99 -29.19 -9.79
N ALA A 602 15.67 -28.48 -8.71
CA ALA A 602 15.03 -29.03 -7.52
C ALA A 602 13.74 -28.26 -7.24
N GLU A 603 12.72 -29.00 -6.81
CA GLU A 603 11.43 -28.42 -6.43
C GLU A 603 11.56 -27.52 -5.19
N PHE A 604 12.37 -27.94 -4.22
CA PHE A 604 12.63 -27.25 -2.96
C PHE A 604 14.08 -26.74 -2.89
N PRO A 605 14.36 -25.72 -2.04
CA PRO A 605 15.72 -25.26 -1.81
C PRO A 605 16.65 -26.39 -1.36
N VAL A 606 17.83 -26.45 -1.95
CA VAL A 606 18.85 -27.46 -1.64
C VAL A 606 19.99 -26.83 -0.84
N ARG A 607 20.52 -27.57 0.13
CA ARG A 607 21.67 -27.11 0.92
C ARG A 607 22.96 -27.28 0.12
N ILE A 608 23.58 -26.17 -0.26
CA ILE A 608 24.81 -26.15 -1.08
C ILE A 608 26.07 -25.98 -0.24
N ALA A 609 25.98 -25.27 0.90
CA ALA A 609 27.09 -25.14 1.84
C ALA A 609 26.66 -25.56 3.25
N ASN A 610 27.56 -26.25 3.96
CA ASN A 610 27.36 -26.64 5.35
C ASN A 610 28.68 -26.66 6.12
N SER A 611 28.73 -25.92 7.22
CA SER A 611 29.90 -25.81 8.08
C SER A 611 29.49 -25.64 9.54
N ASP A 612 30.45 -25.77 10.45
CA ASP A 612 30.26 -25.49 11.88
C ASP A 612 29.85 -24.03 12.18
N ARG A 613 30.06 -23.12 11.22
CA ARG A 613 29.79 -21.67 11.35
C ARG A 613 28.49 -21.26 10.64
N GLY A 614 27.87 -22.15 9.87
CA GLY A 614 26.67 -21.80 9.11
C GLY A 614 26.38 -22.74 7.95
N CYS A 615 25.20 -22.57 7.37
CA CYS A 615 24.78 -23.28 6.17
C CYS A 615 24.07 -22.34 5.18
N LEU A 616 24.03 -22.76 3.91
CA LEU A 616 23.38 -22.02 2.84
C LEU A 616 22.45 -22.92 2.04
N TRP A 617 21.21 -22.50 1.95
CA TRP A 617 20.18 -23.06 1.09
C TRP A 617 20.11 -22.25 -0.21
N TYR A 618 19.91 -22.93 -1.33
CA TYR A 618 19.86 -22.31 -2.64
C TYR A 618 18.72 -22.87 -3.49
N LYS A 619 18.05 -21.98 -4.23
CA LYS A 619 17.05 -22.33 -5.23
C LYS A 619 17.13 -21.42 -6.44
N LYS A 620 17.41 -21.99 -7.62
CA LYS A 620 17.30 -21.26 -8.88
C LYS A 620 15.84 -20.91 -9.16
N ASP A 621 15.58 -19.68 -9.63
CA ASP A 621 14.27 -19.36 -10.18
C ASP A 621 14.11 -19.93 -11.60
N ASN A 622 13.19 -20.89 -11.72
CA ASN A 622 12.77 -21.50 -12.98
C ASN A 622 11.33 -21.13 -13.35
N LYS A 623 10.63 -20.37 -12.50
CA LYS A 623 9.19 -20.08 -12.62
C LYS A 623 8.95 -18.68 -13.19
N PHE A 624 9.57 -17.66 -12.62
CA PHE A 624 9.30 -16.26 -12.97
C PHE A 624 10.24 -15.75 -14.07
N LYS A 625 11.48 -16.24 -14.10
CA LYS A 625 12.49 -15.92 -15.13
C LYS A 625 12.75 -14.41 -15.25
N ILE A 626 12.77 -13.73 -14.12
CA ILE A 626 13.07 -12.30 -14.01
C ILE A 626 14.47 -12.07 -13.42
N PRO A 627 15.14 -10.94 -13.71
CA PRO A 627 16.49 -10.63 -13.24
C PRO A 627 16.51 -10.15 -11.78
N LYS A 628 15.75 -10.82 -10.91
CA LYS A 628 15.65 -10.52 -9.48
C LYS A 628 16.09 -11.69 -8.63
N ALA A 629 16.48 -11.41 -7.41
CA ALA A 629 16.85 -12.42 -6.43
C ALA A 629 16.47 -11.99 -5.01
N TYR A 630 16.33 -12.98 -4.14
CA TYR A 630 16.03 -12.87 -2.73
C TYR A 630 17.14 -13.53 -1.94
N VAL A 631 17.74 -12.78 -1.02
CA VAL A 631 18.81 -13.24 -0.13
C VAL A 631 18.38 -12.99 1.30
N ARG A 632 18.31 -14.05 2.10
CA ARG A 632 17.96 -13.99 3.53
C ARG A 632 19.05 -14.63 4.35
N PHE A 633 19.51 -13.94 5.38
CA PHE A 633 20.44 -14.48 6.38
C PHE A 633 19.83 -14.35 7.77
N HIS A 634 19.90 -15.42 8.55
CA HIS A 634 19.57 -15.44 9.97
C HIS A 634 20.87 -15.63 10.76
N LEU A 635 21.28 -14.61 11.50
CA LEU A 635 22.46 -14.60 12.36
C LEU A 635 22.02 -14.95 13.79
N ILE A 636 22.13 -16.22 14.14
CA ILE A 636 21.57 -16.80 15.36
C ILE A 636 22.54 -16.60 16.54
N SER A 637 22.04 -16.08 17.67
CA SER A 637 22.78 -15.94 18.92
C SER A 637 21.89 -16.13 20.16
N PRO A 638 22.20 -17.05 21.08
CA PRO A 638 21.40 -17.29 22.29
C PRO A 638 21.57 -16.19 23.35
N VAL A 639 22.51 -15.25 23.16
CA VAL A 639 22.80 -14.17 24.11
C VAL A 639 21.61 -13.22 24.27
N ILE A 640 20.80 -13.05 23.21
CA ILE A 640 19.65 -12.13 23.19
C ILE A 640 18.63 -12.49 24.28
N GLN A 641 18.29 -13.78 24.41
CA GLN A 641 17.23 -14.24 25.31
C GLN A 641 17.62 -14.32 26.80
N GLN A 642 18.89 -14.10 27.14
CA GLN A 642 19.40 -14.32 28.51
C GLN A 642 18.82 -13.34 29.54
N SER A 643 18.43 -12.14 29.13
CA SER A 643 17.82 -11.14 30.01
C SER A 643 17.00 -10.11 29.22
N ALA A 644 16.00 -9.48 29.86
CA ALA A 644 15.28 -8.35 29.28
C ALA A 644 16.23 -7.23 28.83
N ARG A 645 17.32 -7.01 29.58
CA ARG A 645 18.36 -6.01 29.26
C ARG A 645 19.06 -6.32 27.92
N ASN A 646 19.39 -7.59 27.68
CA ASN A 646 20.02 -8.01 26.43
C ASN A 646 19.09 -7.85 25.22
N VAL A 647 17.80 -8.14 25.39
CA VAL A 647 16.80 -7.91 24.33
C VAL A 647 16.73 -6.43 23.98
N VAL A 648 16.62 -5.54 24.98
CA VAL A 648 16.57 -4.09 24.72
C VAL A 648 17.87 -3.58 24.10
N LEU A 649 19.04 -4.08 24.51
CA LEU A 649 20.32 -3.74 23.88
C LEU A 649 20.41 -4.24 22.43
N PHE A 650 19.82 -5.39 22.13
CA PHE A 650 19.72 -5.91 20.76
C PHE A 650 18.79 -5.05 19.91
N ASP A 651 17.64 -4.65 20.46
CA ASP A 651 16.71 -3.76 19.78
C ASP A 651 17.37 -2.40 19.48
N LEU A 652 18.14 -1.85 20.42
CA LEU A 652 18.95 -0.64 20.19
C LEU A 652 20.06 -0.86 19.15
N LEU A 653 20.75 -2.01 19.16
CA LEU A 653 21.76 -2.35 18.17
C LEU A 653 21.16 -2.34 16.76
N VAL A 654 20.02 -3.01 16.56
CA VAL A 654 19.36 -3.12 15.25
C VAL A 654 18.83 -1.77 14.78
N ASN A 655 18.18 -1.00 15.65
CA ASN A 655 17.69 0.35 15.30
C ASN A 655 18.84 1.31 14.94
N ILE A 656 19.94 1.32 15.70
CA ILE A 656 21.11 2.16 15.40
C ILE A 656 21.83 1.67 14.13
N LEU A 657 21.90 0.36 13.90
CA LEU A 657 22.47 -0.20 12.67
C LEU A 657 21.65 0.23 11.44
N GLY A 658 20.33 0.13 11.52
CA GLY A 658 19.42 0.63 10.48
C GLY A 658 19.61 2.13 10.23
N HIS A 659 19.73 2.93 11.28
CA HIS A 659 20.02 4.37 11.17
C HIS A 659 21.36 4.67 10.47
N ASN A 660 22.42 3.96 10.85
CA ASN A 660 23.74 4.13 10.24
C ASN A 660 23.75 3.69 8.77
N LEU A 661 22.86 2.77 8.38
CA LEU A 661 22.70 2.27 7.02
C LEU A 661 21.75 3.11 6.17
N ALA A 662 20.83 3.86 6.77
CA ALA A 662 19.78 4.57 6.05
C ALA A 662 20.35 5.50 4.96
N GLU A 663 21.29 6.39 5.30
CA GLU A 663 21.90 7.31 4.33
C GLU A 663 22.72 6.60 3.23
N PRO A 664 23.67 5.68 3.52
CA PRO A 664 24.46 5.01 2.48
C PRO A 664 23.70 3.95 1.67
N ALA A 665 22.63 3.36 2.21
CA ALA A 665 21.82 2.35 1.52
C ALA A 665 20.62 2.96 0.75
N TYR A 666 20.27 4.22 0.98
CA TYR A 666 19.12 4.86 0.33
C TYR A 666 19.18 4.83 -1.21
N GLU A 667 20.37 5.03 -1.78
CA GLU A 667 20.53 4.92 -3.24
C GLU A 667 20.21 3.51 -3.76
N ALA A 668 20.43 2.47 -2.95
CA ALA A 668 20.05 1.10 -3.30
C ALA A 668 18.53 0.92 -3.28
N ASP A 669 17.86 1.45 -2.25
CA ASP A 669 16.42 1.41 -2.09
C ASP A 669 15.70 2.04 -3.29
N VAL A 670 16.08 3.28 -3.63
CA VAL A 670 15.58 3.99 -4.82
C VAL A 670 15.90 3.25 -6.12
N ALA A 671 16.95 2.43 -6.17
CA ALA A 671 17.30 1.63 -7.33
C ALA A 671 16.61 0.25 -7.34
N GLN A 672 15.50 0.08 -6.61
CA GLN A 672 14.71 -1.15 -6.54
C GLN A 672 15.48 -2.32 -5.90
N LEU A 673 16.27 -2.00 -4.86
CA LEU A 673 16.97 -2.96 -4.01
C LEU A 673 16.54 -2.75 -2.56
N GLU A 674 15.57 -3.52 -2.13
CA GLU A 674 15.04 -3.44 -0.78
C GLU A 674 15.90 -4.25 0.20
N TYR A 675 16.04 -3.75 1.43
CA TYR A 675 16.59 -4.51 2.53
C TYR A 675 15.76 -4.32 3.80
N LYS A 676 15.74 -5.33 4.65
CA LYS A 676 15.08 -5.29 5.96
C LYS A 676 15.97 -5.93 7.01
N LEU A 677 16.12 -5.25 8.14
CA LEU A 677 16.82 -5.73 9.32
C LEU A 677 15.79 -5.97 10.42
N VAL A 678 15.56 -7.24 10.75
CA VAL A 678 14.55 -7.62 11.75
C VAL A 678 15.24 -8.22 12.98
N ALA A 679 14.91 -7.66 14.14
CA ALA A 679 15.27 -8.23 15.43
C ALA A 679 14.39 -9.46 15.70
N GLY A 680 14.89 -10.65 15.36
CA GLY A 680 14.20 -11.91 15.62
C GLY A 680 14.44 -12.41 17.04
N GLU A 681 13.61 -13.36 17.48
CA GLU A 681 13.69 -13.91 18.85
C GLU A 681 15.03 -14.60 19.16
N HIS A 682 15.68 -15.16 18.14
CA HIS A 682 16.91 -15.93 18.25
C HIS A 682 18.11 -15.27 17.57
N GLY A 683 17.97 -14.09 16.97
CA GLY A 683 19.03 -13.53 16.15
C GLY A 683 18.61 -12.35 15.26
N LEU A 684 19.56 -11.85 14.50
CA LEU A 684 19.32 -10.80 13.49
C LEU A 684 18.95 -11.45 12.17
N VAL A 685 17.80 -11.10 11.61
CA VAL A 685 17.41 -11.50 10.25
C VAL A 685 17.68 -10.35 9.28
N ILE A 686 18.46 -10.63 8.25
CA ILE A 686 18.78 -9.73 7.16
C ILE A 686 18.05 -10.25 5.92
N LYS A 687 17.10 -9.49 5.39
CA LYS A 687 16.41 -9.78 4.12
C LYS A 687 16.91 -8.75 3.09
N VAL A 688 17.30 -9.19 1.90
CA VAL A 688 17.68 -8.31 0.78
C VAL A 688 17.02 -8.86 -0.50
N LYS A 689 16.31 -8.02 -1.25
CA LYS A 689 15.65 -8.41 -2.50
C LYS A 689 15.73 -7.33 -3.57
N GLY A 690 15.60 -7.70 -4.83
CA GLY A 690 15.62 -6.77 -5.96
C GLY A 690 16.47 -7.27 -7.12
N PHE A 691 16.92 -6.36 -7.99
CA PHE A 691 17.72 -6.71 -9.17
C PHE A 691 19.06 -7.36 -8.81
N ASN A 692 19.31 -8.56 -9.35
CA ASN A 692 20.42 -9.42 -8.91
C ASN A 692 21.82 -8.81 -9.18
N HIS A 693 21.95 -7.91 -10.16
CA HIS A 693 23.23 -7.30 -10.53
C HIS A 693 23.89 -6.51 -9.38
N LYS A 694 23.12 -5.74 -8.61
CA LYS A 694 23.65 -4.84 -7.57
C LYS A 694 23.36 -5.32 -6.14
N LEU A 695 22.56 -6.37 -5.99
CA LEU A 695 22.24 -7.01 -4.71
C LEU A 695 23.47 -7.38 -3.86
N PRO A 696 24.58 -7.91 -4.42
CA PRO A 696 25.77 -8.21 -3.63
C PRO A 696 26.42 -6.99 -2.99
N LEU A 697 26.37 -5.83 -3.66
CA LEU A 697 26.92 -4.59 -3.11
C LEU A 697 26.14 -4.15 -1.88
N LEU A 698 24.81 -4.27 -1.91
CA LEU A 698 23.94 -3.94 -0.78
C LEU A 698 24.17 -4.88 0.41
N LEU A 699 24.24 -6.20 0.17
CA LEU A 699 24.54 -7.15 1.26
C LEU A 699 25.92 -6.87 1.88
N HIS A 700 26.94 -6.63 1.06
CA HIS A 700 28.27 -6.31 1.56
C HIS A 700 28.27 -5.05 2.41
N LEU A 701 27.57 -4.00 1.98
CA LEU A 701 27.39 -2.77 2.75
C LEU A 701 26.79 -3.04 4.14
N ILE A 702 25.71 -3.82 4.21
CA ILE A 702 25.04 -4.16 5.48
C ILE A 702 25.99 -4.91 6.42
N ILE A 703 26.70 -5.92 5.91
CA ILE A 703 27.62 -6.74 6.70
C ILE A 703 28.84 -5.95 7.15
N ASP A 704 29.35 -5.04 6.31
CA ASP A 704 30.44 -4.12 6.66
C ASP A 704 30.04 -3.22 7.85
N TYR A 705 28.86 -2.61 7.80
CA TYR A 705 28.35 -1.77 8.90
C TYR A 705 28.04 -2.56 10.17
N LEU A 706 27.60 -3.81 10.06
CA LEU A 706 27.44 -4.69 11.22
C LEU A 706 28.80 -5.04 11.86
N ALA A 707 29.79 -5.35 11.03
CA ALA A 707 31.15 -5.67 11.47
C ALA A 707 31.80 -4.47 12.19
N ASP A 708 31.71 -3.30 11.57
CA ASP A 708 32.32 -2.05 12.02
C ASP A 708 31.34 -1.18 12.86
N PHE A 709 30.30 -1.81 13.42
CA PHE A 709 29.24 -1.14 14.18
C PHE A 709 29.80 -0.19 15.26
N SER A 710 29.29 1.03 15.26
CA SER A 710 29.59 2.06 16.27
C SER A 710 28.35 2.92 16.54
N ALA A 711 28.29 3.48 17.75
CA ALA A 711 27.23 4.38 18.18
C ALA A 711 27.84 5.57 18.95
N SER A 712 27.45 6.79 18.59
CA SER A 712 27.80 7.98 19.38
C SER A 712 26.86 8.08 20.60
N PRO A 713 27.27 8.76 21.68
CA PRO A 713 26.40 8.97 22.84
C PRO A 713 25.08 9.68 22.52
N ASP A 714 25.12 10.65 21.60
CA ASP A 714 23.94 11.42 21.20
C ASP A 714 22.94 10.54 20.43
N VAL A 715 23.42 9.74 19.47
CA VAL A 715 22.59 8.77 18.71
C VAL A 715 22.00 7.72 19.64
N PHE A 716 22.80 7.20 20.58
CA PHE A 716 22.32 6.24 21.58
C PHE A 716 21.21 6.82 22.46
N SER A 717 21.38 8.05 22.94
CA SER A 717 20.38 8.73 23.76
C SER A 717 19.08 8.94 22.98
N MET A 718 19.21 9.38 21.72
CA MET A 718 18.08 9.58 20.81
C MET A 718 17.29 8.29 20.59
N PHE A 719 17.96 7.18 20.23
CA PHE A 719 17.29 5.89 20.03
C PHE A 719 16.76 5.26 21.31
N SER A 720 17.39 5.52 22.46
CA SER A 720 16.88 5.06 23.75
C SER A 720 15.54 5.71 24.09
N GLU A 721 15.41 7.04 23.89
CA GLU A 721 14.14 7.72 24.13
C GLU A 721 13.10 7.35 23.06
N GLN A 722 13.51 7.19 21.80
CA GLN A 722 12.60 6.74 20.73
C GLN A 722 12.07 5.33 20.97
N LEU A 723 12.93 4.40 21.39
CA LEU A 723 12.54 3.02 21.71
C LEU A 723 11.55 2.99 22.88
N LYS A 724 11.72 3.87 23.86
CA LYS A 724 10.79 4.03 24.99
C LYS A 724 9.43 4.54 24.53
N LYS A 725 9.38 5.51 23.61
CA LYS A 725 8.13 5.97 22.98
C LYS A 725 7.46 4.83 22.20
N THR A 726 8.24 4.07 21.44
CA THR A 726 7.78 2.91 20.65
C THR A 726 7.11 1.86 21.55
N TYR A 727 7.80 1.42 22.60
CA TYR A 727 7.26 0.47 23.58
C TYR A 727 5.98 0.97 24.25
N PHE A 728 5.94 2.26 24.59
CA PHE A 728 4.72 2.85 25.14
C PHE A 728 3.57 2.82 24.14
N ASN A 729 3.81 3.18 22.87
CA ASN A 729 2.81 3.19 21.82
C ASN A 729 2.25 1.79 21.52
N ILE A 730 3.09 0.75 21.55
CA ILE A 730 2.66 -0.66 21.44
C ILE A 730 1.75 -1.01 22.62
N LEU A 731 2.15 -0.67 23.84
CA LEU A 731 1.43 -1.00 25.08
C LEU A 731 0.05 -0.33 25.20
N ILE A 732 -0.18 0.81 24.53
CA ILE A 732 -1.48 1.49 24.55
C ILE A 732 -2.48 0.97 23.51
N LYS A 733 -2.02 0.20 22.50
CA LYS A 733 -2.89 -0.49 21.53
C LYS A 733 -3.42 -1.79 22.18
N PRO A 734 -4.75 -1.94 22.42
CA PRO A 734 -5.29 -3.12 23.10
C PRO A 734 -4.93 -4.44 22.41
N GLU A 735 -5.04 -4.48 21.08
CA GLU A 735 -4.72 -5.64 20.23
C GLU A 735 -3.28 -6.15 20.45
N LYS A 736 -2.30 -5.27 20.31
CA LYS A 736 -0.88 -5.62 20.49
C LYS A 736 -0.58 -6.04 21.93
N LEU A 737 -1.21 -5.40 22.92
CA LEU A 737 -1.09 -5.81 24.33
C LEU A 737 -1.71 -7.20 24.59
N GLY A 738 -2.86 -7.49 24.01
CA GLY A 738 -3.52 -8.80 24.07
C GLY A 738 -2.62 -9.90 23.48
N LYS A 739 -2.02 -9.63 22.32
CA LYS A 739 -1.05 -10.50 21.66
C LYS A 739 0.21 -10.74 22.52
N ASP A 740 0.85 -9.69 23.05
CA ASP A 740 2.05 -9.84 23.89
C ASP A 740 1.77 -10.71 25.13
N VAL A 741 0.65 -10.49 25.80
CA VAL A 741 0.24 -11.27 26.98
C VAL A 741 -0.03 -12.73 26.61
N ARG A 742 -0.67 -12.98 25.46
CA ARG A 742 -0.89 -14.35 24.95
C ARG A 742 0.44 -15.06 24.69
N LEU A 743 1.37 -14.43 23.97
CA LEU A 743 2.67 -15.00 23.66
C LEU A 743 3.51 -15.25 24.93
N LEU A 744 3.43 -14.36 25.92
CA LEU A 744 4.07 -14.55 27.22
C LEU A 744 3.57 -15.79 27.96
N ILE A 745 2.31 -16.19 27.78
CA ILE A 745 1.75 -17.43 28.36
C ILE A 745 2.21 -18.66 27.59
N LEU A 746 2.36 -18.55 26.27
CA LEU A 746 2.63 -19.67 25.37
C LEU A 746 4.12 -19.97 25.18
N GLU A 747 5.02 -19.02 25.40
CA GLU A 747 6.46 -19.15 25.13
C GLU A 747 7.28 -19.32 26.42
N HIS A 748 8.27 -20.23 26.39
CA HIS A 748 9.10 -20.53 27.56
C HIS A 748 10.15 -19.46 27.91
N SER A 749 10.54 -18.59 26.98
CA SER A 749 11.68 -17.66 27.15
C SER A 749 11.41 -16.32 26.47
N ARG A 750 10.21 -15.78 26.68
CA ARG A 750 9.80 -14.45 26.23
C ARG A 750 9.93 -13.43 27.34
N TRP A 751 10.39 -12.24 27.00
CA TRP A 751 10.36 -11.07 27.87
C TRP A 751 9.21 -10.15 27.44
N SER A 752 8.30 -9.87 28.36
CA SER A 752 7.10 -9.06 28.07
C SER A 752 7.46 -7.64 27.68
N MET A 753 6.56 -6.98 26.97
CA MET A 753 6.77 -5.60 26.52
C MET A 753 6.95 -4.64 27.70
N VAL A 754 6.28 -4.92 28.82
CA VAL A 754 6.40 -4.21 30.10
C VAL A 754 7.80 -4.37 30.71
N GLU A 755 8.37 -5.58 30.72
CA GLU A 755 9.71 -5.83 31.25
C GLU A 755 10.79 -5.14 30.40
N LYS A 756 10.66 -5.16 29.07
CA LYS A 756 11.55 -4.40 28.18
C LYS A 756 11.47 -2.90 28.45
N TYR A 757 10.26 -2.34 28.63
CA TYR A 757 10.07 -0.93 28.98
C TYR A 757 10.70 -0.58 30.34
N GLN A 758 10.59 -1.45 31.34
CA GLN A 758 11.23 -1.27 32.64
C GLN A 758 12.75 -1.30 32.53
N ALA A 759 13.32 -2.28 31.82
CA ALA A 759 14.77 -2.39 31.62
C ALA A 759 15.36 -1.15 30.93
N LEU A 760 14.63 -0.56 29.99
CA LEU A 760 15.02 0.69 29.34
C LEU A 760 14.93 1.89 30.29
N THR A 761 13.92 1.93 31.16
CA THR A 761 13.69 3.02 32.13
C THR A 761 14.70 2.99 33.29
N GLU A 762 15.25 1.83 33.63
CA GLU A 762 16.32 1.69 34.64
C GLU A 762 17.65 2.34 34.22
N GLY A 763 17.81 2.64 32.92
CA GLY A 763 18.98 3.28 32.36
C GLY A 763 19.97 2.27 31.76
N LEU A 764 20.30 2.49 30.48
CA LEU A 764 21.31 1.77 29.71
C LEU A 764 22.45 2.73 29.36
N THR A 765 23.64 2.19 29.10
CA THR A 765 24.81 2.99 28.69
C THR A 765 25.32 2.57 27.31
N VAL A 766 25.96 3.50 26.61
CA VAL A 766 26.60 3.23 25.31
C VAL A 766 27.66 2.14 25.43
N ASP A 767 28.41 2.13 26.55
CA ASP A 767 29.46 1.14 26.80
C ASP A 767 28.88 -0.28 26.90
N GLU A 768 27.72 -0.43 27.53
CA GLU A 768 26.99 -1.71 27.58
C GLU A 768 26.51 -2.16 26.20
N LEU A 769 26.01 -1.24 25.36
CA LEU A 769 25.67 -1.54 23.97
C LEU A 769 26.88 -2.00 23.17
N MET A 770 28.02 -1.33 23.32
CA MET A 770 29.26 -1.69 22.60
C MET A 770 29.85 -3.01 23.10
N GLU A 771 29.72 -3.34 24.39
CA GLU A 771 30.09 -4.65 24.94
C GLU A 771 29.13 -5.75 24.46
N PHE A 772 27.83 -5.48 24.44
CA PHE A 772 26.81 -6.38 23.92
C PHE A 772 27.05 -6.67 22.42
N SER A 773 27.29 -5.65 21.61
CA SER A 773 27.61 -5.79 20.18
C SER A 773 28.81 -6.71 19.94
N ARG A 774 29.88 -6.56 20.74
CA ARG A 774 31.06 -7.45 20.67
C ARG A 774 30.71 -8.88 21.08
N THR A 775 29.91 -9.06 22.12
CA THR A 775 29.49 -10.38 22.61
C THR A 775 28.59 -11.10 21.60
N PHE A 776 27.61 -10.38 21.03
CA PHE A 776 26.73 -10.88 19.98
C PHE A 776 27.53 -11.37 18.77
N LYS A 777 28.48 -10.55 18.28
CA LYS A 777 29.34 -10.90 17.13
C LYS A 777 30.37 -12.00 17.40
N ALA A 778 30.67 -12.31 18.66
CA ALA A 778 31.70 -13.29 19.00
C ALA A 778 31.29 -14.74 18.69
N GLN A 779 30.00 -15.06 18.87
CA GLN A 779 29.46 -16.41 18.72
C GLN A 779 28.14 -16.35 17.94
N LEU A 780 28.19 -16.81 16.68
CA LEU A 780 27.06 -16.81 15.77
C LEU A 780 26.97 -18.14 15.02
N TYR A 781 25.77 -18.42 14.50
CA TYR A 781 25.56 -19.37 13.43
C TYR A 781 24.80 -18.67 12.31
N ALA A 782 25.34 -18.68 11.09
CA ALA A 782 24.72 -18.03 9.94
C ALA A 782 23.94 -19.05 9.10
N GLU A 783 22.62 -18.90 9.04
CA GLU A 783 21.77 -19.67 8.13
C GLU A 783 21.28 -18.78 7.00
N GLY A 784 21.63 -19.13 5.77
CA GLY A 784 21.29 -18.35 4.58
C GLY A 784 20.33 -19.07 3.64
N LEU A 785 19.49 -18.31 2.94
CA LEU A 785 18.72 -18.74 1.76
C LEU A 785 18.99 -17.76 0.62
N VAL A 786 19.38 -18.28 -0.54
CA VAL A 786 19.51 -17.52 -1.78
C VAL A 786 18.56 -18.12 -2.81
N GLN A 787 17.62 -17.32 -3.29
CA GLN A 787 16.65 -17.73 -4.30
C GLN A 787 16.62 -16.71 -5.44
N GLY A 788 16.52 -17.16 -6.70
CA GLY A 788 16.35 -16.25 -7.84
C GLY A 788 17.48 -16.31 -8.86
N ASN A 789 17.80 -15.17 -9.47
CA ASN A 789 18.75 -15.07 -10.58
C ASN A 789 20.23 -15.04 -10.15
N PHE A 790 20.67 -16.06 -9.41
CA PHE A 790 22.07 -16.36 -9.14
C PHE A 790 22.41 -17.78 -9.60
N THR A 791 23.69 -18.11 -9.61
CA THR A 791 24.22 -19.48 -9.66
C THR A 791 24.51 -20.00 -8.24
N SER A 792 24.64 -21.32 -8.08
CA SER A 792 25.02 -21.91 -6.79
C SER A 792 26.41 -21.42 -6.34
N ALA A 793 27.36 -21.32 -7.28
CA ALA A 793 28.71 -20.84 -7.02
C ALA A 793 28.78 -19.35 -6.61
N GLU A 794 27.95 -18.48 -7.19
CA GLU A 794 27.81 -17.09 -6.74
C GLU A 794 27.16 -17.03 -5.35
N SER A 795 26.18 -17.91 -5.08
CA SER A 795 25.47 -17.93 -3.82
C SER A 795 26.38 -18.26 -2.64
N GLU A 796 27.31 -19.21 -2.80
CA GLU A 796 28.29 -19.57 -1.77
C GLU A 796 29.15 -18.37 -1.32
N GLN A 797 29.41 -17.41 -2.23
CA GLN A 797 30.21 -16.23 -1.92
C GLN A 797 29.55 -15.34 -0.88
N PHE A 798 28.21 -15.32 -0.78
CA PHE A 798 27.51 -14.57 0.26
C PHE A 798 27.82 -15.12 1.65
N LEU A 799 27.72 -16.44 1.83
CA LEU A 799 28.05 -17.07 3.11
C LEU A 799 29.54 -16.89 3.43
N GLN A 800 30.41 -17.05 2.44
CA GLN A 800 31.85 -16.81 2.58
C GLN A 800 32.13 -15.38 3.09
N TYR A 801 31.52 -14.37 2.46
CA TYR A 801 31.70 -12.97 2.85
C TYR A 801 31.22 -12.70 4.28
N VAL A 802 30.03 -13.19 4.66
CA VAL A 802 29.49 -13.06 6.03
C VAL A 802 30.45 -13.67 7.05
N THR A 803 30.95 -14.88 6.78
CA THR A 803 31.84 -15.59 7.70
C THR A 803 33.26 -14.99 7.78
N ASP A 804 33.78 -14.48 6.67
CA ASP A 804 35.12 -13.88 6.58
C ASP A 804 35.18 -12.48 7.18
N LYS A 805 34.12 -11.67 6.98
CA LYS A 805 34.04 -10.31 7.51
C LYS A 805 33.75 -10.28 9.01
N LEU A 806 32.80 -11.09 9.49
CA LEU A 806 32.42 -11.09 10.91
C LEU A 806 33.35 -11.92 11.81
N GLN A 807 34.08 -12.90 11.25
CA GLN A 807 35.08 -13.72 11.97
C GLN A 807 34.60 -14.37 13.28
N PHE A 808 33.30 -14.64 13.40
CA PHE A 808 32.69 -15.24 14.60
C PHE A 808 33.09 -16.70 14.82
N SER A 809 33.07 -17.12 16.09
CA SER A 809 33.33 -18.50 16.52
C SER A 809 32.07 -19.36 16.52
N LYS A 810 32.25 -20.70 16.54
CA LYS A 810 31.16 -21.69 16.55
C LYS A 810 30.25 -21.49 17.77
N LEU A 811 28.94 -21.59 17.54
CA LEU A 811 27.93 -21.56 18.58
C LEU A 811 28.05 -22.80 19.51
N PRO A 812 28.03 -22.65 20.85
CA PRO A 812 28.05 -23.80 21.75
C PRO A 812 26.75 -24.62 21.77
N ALA A 813 25.61 -23.97 21.49
CA ALA A 813 24.31 -24.61 21.46
C ALA A 813 24.07 -25.33 20.12
N GLU A 814 23.34 -26.44 20.16
CA GLU A 814 22.93 -27.15 18.94
C GLU A 814 21.91 -26.31 18.17
N VAL A 815 22.14 -26.16 16.87
CA VAL A 815 21.24 -25.49 15.91
C VAL A 815 20.61 -26.57 15.03
N PRO A 816 19.29 -26.55 14.76
CA PRO A 816 18.33 -25.46 15.02
C PRO A 816 17.86 -25.36 16.48
N VAL A 817 17.65 -24.12 16.96
CA VAL A 817 16.99 -23.87 18.24
C VAL A 817 15.53 -24.28 18.07
N MET A 818 15.10 -25.37 18.73
CA MET A 818 13.71 -25.82 18.64
C MET A 818 12.80 -24.92 19.47
N PHE A 819 11.87 -24.24 18.80
CA PHE A 819 10.78 -23.52 19.45
C PHE A 819 9.90 -24.49 20.24
N ARG A 820 9.54 -24.13 21.47
CA ARG A 820 8.71 -24.96 22.36
C ARG A 820 7.56 -24.10 22.88
N VAL A 821 6.35 -24.58 22.65
CA VAL A 821 5.12 -23.98 23.15
C VAL A 821 4.74 -24.64 24.48
N VAL A 822 4.26 -23.85 25.43
CA VAL A 822 3.74 -24.32 26.71
C VAL A 822 2.50 -25.18 26.48
N GLU A 823 2.45 -26.37 27.07
CA GLU A 823 1.25 -27.20 27.11
C GLU A 823 0.27 -26.61 28.13
N LEU A 824 -0.88 -26.12 27.64
CA LEU A 824 -1.90 -25.49 28.47
C LEU A 824 -2.66 -26.56 29.27
N PRO A 825 -3.05 -26.26 30.52
CA PRO A 825 -3.89 -27.16 31.31
C PRO A 825 -5.26 -27.39 30.65
N LEU A 826 -5.85 -28.57 30.85
CA LEU A 826 -7.19 -28.97 30.35
C LEU A 826 -8.37 -28.18 30.96
N LYS A 827 -8.12 -27.08 31.66
CA LYS A 827 -9.15 -26.24 32.28
C LYS A 827 -9.24 -24.92 31.54
N HIS A 828 -10.44 -24.33 31.51
CA HIS A 828 -10.56 -22.96 31.02
C HIS A 828 -9.74 -22.01 31.91
N HIS A 829 -9.01 -21.12 31.27
CA HIS A 829 -8.28 -20.04 31.91
C HIS A 829 -8.71 -18.73 31.30
N ILE A 830 -8.89 -17.72 32.16
CA ILE A 830 -9.28 -16.37 31.73
C ILE A 830 -8.18 -15.43 32.22
N CYS A 831 -7.50 -14.78 31.29
CA CYS A 831 -6.62 -13.66 31.56
C CYS A 831 -7.37 -12.36 31.30
N LYS A 832 -7.35 -11.42 32.24
CA LYS A 832 -7.95 -10.09 32.07
C LYS A 832 -6.87 -9.05 32.27
N VAL A 833 -6.60 -8.27 31.23
CA VAL A 833 -5.67 -7.15 31.26
C VAL A 833 -6.47 -5.87 31.05
N LYS A 834 -6.17 -4.85 31.84
CA LYS A 834 -6.82 -3.54 31.69
C LYS A 834 -6.08 -2.75 30.62
N SER A 835 -6.81 -2.23 29.63
CA SER A 835 -6.24 -1.32 28.62
C SER A 835 -5.52 -0.14 29.28
N LEU A 836 -4.37 0.22 28.72
CA LEU A 836 -3.56 1.35 29.16
C LEU A 836 -4.03 2.67 28.54
N ASN A 837 -4.69 2.63 27.38
CA ASN A 837 -5.35 3.78 26.79
C ASN A 837 -6.74 3.99 27.39
N LYS A 838 -6.90 5.06 28.19
CA LYS A 838 -8.20 5.41 28.79
C LYS A 838 -9.16 6.08 27.81
N GLY A 839 -8.64 6.60 26.69
CA GLY A 839 -9.42 7.28 25.66
C GLY A 839 -10.04 6.32 24.65
N ASP A 840 -9.51 5.10 24.57
CA ASP A 840 -10.07 4.02 23.78
C ASP A 840 -11.23 3.37 24.54
N ALA A 841 -12.40 3.32 23.89
CA ALA A 841 -13.62 2.75 24.46
C ALA A 841 -13.77 1.27 24.08
N ASN A 842 -12.91 0.75 23.20
CA ASN A 842 -13.02 -0.59 22.65
C ASN A 842 -12.43 -1.63 23.62
N SER A 843 -12.93 -2.86 23.49
CA SER A 843 -12.39 -4.03 24.20
C SER A 843 -12.08 -5.11 23.20
N GLU A 844 -10.92 -5.75 23.35
CA GLU A 844 -10.49 -6.85 22.51
C GLU A 844 -10.57 -8.16 23.31
N VAL A 845 -11.07 -9.23 22.68
CA VAL A 845 -11.21 -10.55 23.28
C VAL A 845 -10.60 -11.57 22.33
N THR A 846 -9.43 -12.11 22.69
CA THR A 846 -8.83 -13.25 22.00
C THR A 846 -9.17 -14.55 22.72
N VAL A 847 -9.77 -15.50 22.02
CA VAL A 847 -10.02 -16.86 22.52
C VAL A 847 -9.04 -17.83 21.84
N TYR A 848 -8.18 -18.49 22.63
CA TYR A 848 -7.16 -19.41 22.12
C TYR A 848 -7.48 -20.85 22.52
N TYR A 849 -7.69 -21.72 21.53
CA TYR A 849 -7.91 -23.14 21.70
C TYR A 849 -6.64 -23.91 21.29
N GLN A 850 -5.89 -24.43 22.26
CA GLN A 850 -4.72 -25.28 21.97
C GLN A 850 -5.18 -26.69 21.59
N VAL A 851 -4.84 -27.13 20.38
CA VAL A 851 -5.09 -28.49 19.91
C VAL A 851 -3.75 -29.23 19.84
N ASN A 852 -3.71 -30.47 20.31
CA ASN A 852 -2.51 -31.31 20.30
C ASN A 852 -2.60 -32.32 19.16
N ASN A 853 -1.54 -32.47 18.36
CA ASN A 853 -1.46 -33.55 17.38
C ASN A 853 -1.16 -34.87 18.11
N ALA A 854 -2.22 -35.60 18.49
CA ALA A 854 -2.10 -36.92 19.13
C ALA A 854 -1.50 -38.00 18.20
N HIS A 855 -1.20 -37.68 16.94
CA HIS A 855 -0.52 -38.55 16.01
C HIS A 855 0.81 -37.92 15.60
N GLY A 856 1.91 -38.54 16.05
CA GLY A 856 3.28 -38.22 15.65
C GLY A 856 3.58 -38.57 14.19
N GLY A 857 2.73 -38.12 13.26
CA GLY A 857 3.06 -38.02 11.85
C GLY A 857 3.68 -36.65 11.62
N ALA A 858 4.98 -36.61 11.34
CA ALA A 858 5.61 -35.42 10.80
C ALA A 858 4.89 -35.05 9.49
N LEU A 859 4.12 -33.95 9.51
CA LEU A 859 3.77 -33.23 8.29
C LEU A 859 5.04 -32.45 7.90
N LEU A 860 5.76 -33.02 6.92
CA LEU A 860 6.87 -32.39 6.21
C LEU A 860 6.38 -31.21 5.37
#